data_AF-A0A3A4NFL5-F1
#
_entry.id   AF-A0A3A4NFL5-F1
#
_cell.length_a   1.000
_cell.length_b   1.000
_cell.length_c   1.000
_cell.angle_alpha   90.00
_cell.angle_beta   90.00
_cell.angle_gamma   90.00
#
_symmetry.space_group_name_H-M   'P 1'
#
loop_
_entity.id
_entity.type
_entity.pdbx_description
1 polymer ?
#
loop_
_entity_poly.entity_id
_entity_poly.type
_entity_poly.pdbx_seq_one_letter_code
_entity_poly.pdbx_strand_id
1 'polypeptide(L)'
;MSEVEKDKKEVQPELEEETVSIGRRSKSPQSQDRSVEKQNEGSATSSTSYINGEGSYSLSDDIHKLLQRLKNSDENQEQVQKLNEAYEKFNAALGTSETGLVDQEIFNTALEEYRKASQLQQGEAANLDGNLRHSRETSSLKVGVAKGRRDSPTLSNEKIIPSDGHPVGNNIRFLAESSSAKEIRRITVKAYDPQANSGRGGFTVDAVKNKLGLTTSGLQGSGSKKWVDLAGHIPDNRFGINNIIVEAEDASGYIQTTTVGVARPLPKASFTTKNEALNGKANKEGDDRPVVSGKIPYPVETNNIPSDAELKAYLVTGGRVDDSRYIPGASDYTIIAVTRVKVDGTFDFVPPEYTSNTVGTKALKLVVKYTKKGTNDTYYEGLESLFSADSRRATVNLAAIKQAAKGELATAADAETKAINADKSLTTAKRNEKLQEVATKKTEGERAIDAPTADDADKVAAAKNDALNKINNVHTAGDLNSVKQAAKGELATAAGTETPTSPSEPVPQPSQPTASSQPASPAPAPSSAPTQAPRAAASPSASSTSTQAPAQEQVDKSELRALTQELDQRLKALATVSDPKIDAAKVVLLDAQKALEDSALTEQGLRTAVESVKAALDSLKDVKANASDSKPAQDKKDAKQGTEDSKDSDKMTETNSVPAGVIVVGLLALLGVIAFWLVRRKKESEIQQLITELTRVLGQLDAEKADKKVLAKAQNLLQETLDFVKEENGSAETEAKLVEELKAILDKLK
;
A
#
# COMPACT_ATOMS: atom_id res chain seq x y z
N MET A 1 -34.09 32.58 -56.80
CA MET A 1 -35.30 31.74 -56.86
C MET A 1 -35.59 31.30 -55.43
N SER A 2 -36.45 31.98 -54.65
CA SER A 2 -37.92 32.15 -54.80
C SER A 2 -38.67 30.83 -54.53
N GLU A 3 -39.66 30.71 -53.65
CA GLU A 3 -40.26 31.58 -52.60
C GLU A 3 -41.18 30.63 -51.75
N VAL A 4 -41.58 30.80 -50.49
CA VAL A 4 -42.39 31.85 -49.82
C VAL A 4 -42.30 31.67 -48.27
N GLU A 5 -42.60 32.75 -47.55
CA GLU A 5 -42.90 33.01 -46.12
C GLU A 5 -43.60 31.90 -45.26
N LYS A 6 -43.79 31.99 -43.91
CA LYS A 6 -43.85 33.16 -43.00
C LYS A 6 -43.66 32.85 -41.48
N ASP A 7 -43.27 33.89 -40.72
CA ASP A 7 -43.34 34.27 -39.28
C ASP A 7 -43.81 33.31 -38.12
N LYS A 8 -43.61 33.55 -36.79
CA LYS A 8 -42.62 34.32 -35.95
C LYS A 8 -43.08 34.41 -34.46
N LYS A 9 -42.12 34.43 -33.50
CA LYS A 9 -42.25 34.69 -32.03
C LYS A 9 -43.11 33.69 -31.22
N GLU A 10 -42.77 33.19 -30.02
CA GLU A 10 -42.04 33.70 -28.82
C GLU A 10 -42.88 34.61 -27.89
N VAL A 11 -43.16 34.12 -26.66
CA VAL A 11 -43.24 34.80 -25.33
C VAL A 11 -44.08 33.97 -24.33
N GLN A 12 -43.79 34.07 -23.02
CA GLN A 12 -44.50 33.42 -21.88
C GLN A 12 -45.31 34.47 -21.05
N PRO A 13 -45.61 34.30 -19.74
CA PRO A 13 -46.86 33.69 -19.22
C PRO A 13 -47.65 34.62 -18.25
N GLU A 14 -48.86 34.23 -17.84
CA GLU A 14 -49.58 34.57 -16.58
C GLU A 14 -50.74 33.56 -16.41
N LEU A 15 -51.04 32.96 -15.25
CA LEU A 15 -51.70 33.46 -14.01
C LEU A 15 -53.13 33.98 -14.19
N GLU A 16 -54.09 33.34 -13.49
CA GLU A 16 -55.09 34.01 -12.65
C GLU A 16 -55.74 33.03 -11.65
N GLU A 17 -56.30 33.56 -10.57
CA GLU A 17 -57.10 32.83 -9.56
C GLU A 17 -58.60 32.85 -10.00
N GLU A 18 -59.67 32.52 -9.27
CA GLU A 18 -59.95 32.26 -7.86
C GLU A 18 -61.31 31.50 -7.77
N THR A 19 -61.66 30.89 -6.64
CA THR A 19 -62.95 31.11 -5.90
C THR A 19 -63.20 30.07 -4.80
N VAL A 20 -63.93 30.48 -3.76
CA VAL A 20 -64.12 29.77 -2.48
C VAL A 20 -65.57 29.27 -2.30
N SER A 21 -65.77 28.21 -1.53
CA SER A 21 -67.09 27.87 -0.93
C SER A 21 -66.95 27.12 0.40
N ILE A 22 -67.86 27.38 1.35
CA ILE A 22 -67.68 27.08 2.79
C ILE A 22 -68.73 26.06 3.30
N GLY A 23 -68.28 25.00 3.97
CA GLY A 23 -69.07 23.79 4.27
C GLY A 23 -70.05 23.84 5.46
N ARG A 24 -70.65 22.68 5.81
CA ARG A 24 -71.36 22.43 7.10
C ARG A 24 -71.67 20.94 7.43
N ARG A 25 -70.90 20.36 8.36
CA ARG A 25 -71.28 19.55 9.54
C ARG A 25 -72.67 18.82 9.60
N SER A 26 -72.66 17.48 9.55
CA SER A 26 -73.66 16.59 10.22
C SER A 26 -73.13 15.14 10.38
N LYS A 27 -72.81 14.68 11.60
CA LYS A 27 -73.59 13.75 12.46
C LYS A 27 -73.65 12.27 12.01
N SER A 28 -73.07 11.39 12.84
CA SER A 28 -73.30 9.93 12.87
C SER A 28 -74.62 9.56 13.56
N PRO A 29 -75.01 8.27 13.50
CA PRO A 29 -75.33 7.53 14.73
C PRO A 29 -74.57 6.19 14.83
N GLN A 30 -74.45 5.66 16.06
CA GLN A 30 -73.90 4.33 16.35
C GLN A 30 -74.98 3.24 16.32
N SER A 31 -74.57 2.00 16.00
CA SER A 31 -74.76 0.79 16.82
C SER A 31 -74.00 -0.36 16.13
N GLN A 32 -72.86 -0.80 16.66
CA GLN A 32 -72.75 -1.86 17.68
C GLN A 32 -73.28 -3.23 17.21
N ASP A 33 -72.34 -4.12 16.87
CA ASP A 33 -72.20 -5.37 17.62
C ASP A 33 -70.70 -5.63 17.91
N ARG A 34 -70.39 -6.55 18.82
CA ARG A 34 -69.04 -6.87 19.30
C ARG A 34 -68.64 -8.29 18.92
N SER A 35 -67.40 -8.46 18.48
CA SER A 35 -66.59 -9.64 18.83
C SER A 35 -65.12 -9.23 18.93
N VAL A 36 -64.38 -9.92 19.81
CA VAL A 36 -63.09 -9.44 20.33
C VAL A 36 -61.95 -9.99 19.49
N GLU A 37 -61.28 -9.14 18.72
CA GLU A 37 -59.97 -9.42 18.16
C GLU A 37 -58.90 -8.78 19.05
N LYS A 38 -58.11 -9.60 19.75
CA LYS A 38 -56.96 -9.13 20.53
C LYS A 38 -55.81 -8.84 19.56
N GLN A 39 -55.57 -7.57 19.26
CA GLN A 39 -54.29 -7.14 18.70
C GLN A 39 -53.18 -7.57 19.68
N ASN A 40 -52.25 -8.39 19.20
CA ASN A 40 -51.10 -8.84 19.95
C ASN A 40 -49.84 -8.38 19.22
N GLU A 41 -49.48 -7.11 19.40
CA GLU A 41 -48.36 -6.43 18.74
C GLU A 41 -47.00 -6.90 19.30
N GLY A 42 -46.67 -8.16 19.04
CA GLY A 42 -45.39 -8.78 19.40
C GLY A 42 -44.33 -8.60 18.31
N SER A 43 -43.95 -7.37 17.98
CA SER A 43 -42.92 -7.11 16.97
C SER A 43 -41.52 -7.47 17.49
N ALA A 44 -40.80 -8.33 16.77
CA ALA A 44 -39.48 -8.82 17.16
C ALA A 44 -38.36 -7.89 16.66
N THR A 45 -37.91 -6.98 17.53
CA THR A 45 -36.78 -6.07 17.28
C THR A 45 -35.44 -6.76 17.58
N SER A 46 -34.65 -7.07 16.55
CA SER A 46 -33.25 -7.47 16.72
C SER A 46 -32.34 -6.79 15.68
N SER A 47 -31.13 -6.41 16.12
CA SER A 47 -30.05 -5.84 15.28
C SER A 47 -30.31 -4.47 14.62
N THR A 48 -30.94 -3.53 15.32
CA THR A 48 -30.83 -2.10 14.96
C THR A 48 -29.46 -1.55 15.36
N SER A 49 -28.70 -1.00 14.40
CA SER A 49 -27.44 -0.29 14.69
C SER A 49 -27.73 1.17 15.02
N TYR A 50 -27.96 1.48 16.29
CA TYR A 50 -28.23 2.85 16.75
C TYR A 50 -27.03 3.77 16.55
N ILE A 51 -27.30 4.98 16.07
CA ILE A 51 -26.33 6.07 15.86
C ILE A 51 -26.82 7.30 16.61
N ASN A 52 -25.93 7.99 17.31
CA ASN A 52 -26.25 9.22 18.06
C ASN A 52 -26.72 10.32 17.11
N GLY A 53 -27.83 10.99 17.44
CA GLY A 53 -28.61 11.79 16.50
C GLY A 53 -29.85 11.03 16.00
N GLU A 54 -29.88 10.69 14.71
CA GLU A 54 -31.06 10.10 14.04
C GLU A 54 -31.58 8.81 14.72
N GLY A 55 -30.69 8.01 15.33
CA GLY A 55 -31.06 6.77 16.01
C GLY A 55 -31.46 6.93 17.49
N SER A 56 -31.26 8.09 18.11
CA SER A 56 -31.45 8.25 19.56
C SER A 56 -32.91 8.09 20.00
N TYR A 57 -33.86 8.62 19.24
CA TYR A 57 -35.29 8.48 19.53
C TYR A 57 -35.76 7.02 19.41
N SER A 58 -35.25 6.26 18.44
CA SER A 58 -35.54 4.83 18.32
C SER A 58 -34.93 4.01 19.46
N LEU A 59 -33.73 4.37 19.93
CA LEU A 59 -33.12 3.75 21.11
C LEU A 59 -33.95 4.00 22.36
N SER A 60 -34.45 5.23 22.55
CA SER A 60 -35.35 5.58 23.66
C SER A 60 -36.64 4.76 23.64
N ASP A 61 -37.31 4.69 22.49
CA ASP A 61 -38.57 3.95 22.33
C ASP A 61 -38.41 2.43 22.60
N ASP A 62 -37.32 1.81 22.11
CA ASP A 62 -37.06 0.38 22.36
C ASP A 62 -36.57 0.09 23.80
N ILE A 63 -35.85 1.01 24.45
CA ILE A 63 -35.59 0.94 25.91
C ILE A 63 -36.91 1.03 26.69
N HIS A 64 -37.82 1.92 26.31
CA HIS A 64 -39.12 2.07 26.97
C HIS A 64 -39.94 0.77 26.88
N LYS A 65 -40.01 0.14 25.70
CA LYS A 65 -40.66 -1.16 25.50
C LYS A 65 -39.97 -2.29 26.27
N LEU A 66 -38.66 -2.23 26.48
CA LEU A 66 -37.94 -3.20 27.31
C LEU A 66 -38.30 -3.02 28.80
N LEU A 67 -38.28 -1.79 29.31
CA LEU A 67 -38.69 -1.47 30.69
C LEU A 67 -40.15 -1.86 30.95
N GLN A 68 -41.08 -1.59 30.02
CA GLN A 68 -42.48 -2.02 30.15
C GLN A 68 -42.61 -3.56 30.24
N ARG A 69 -41.82 -4.32 29.49
CA ARG A 69 -41.83 -5.79 29.52
C ARG A 69 -41.18 -6.37 30.79
N LEU A 70 -40.18 -5.69 31.34
CA LEU A 70 -39.48 -6.08 32.57
C LEU A 70 -40.19 -5.65 33.86
N LYS A 71 -41.24 -4.82 33.76
CA LYS A 71 -41.99 -4.24 34.89
C LYS A 71 -42.61 -5.25 35.88
N ASN A 72 -42.77 -6.51 35.45
CA ASN A 72 -43.30 -7.62 36.25
C ASN A 72 -42.28 -8.77 36.41
N SER A 73 -40.98 -8.50 36.25
CA SER A 73 -39.90 -9.51 36.39
C SER A 73 -39.34 -9.49 37.81
N ASP A 74 -39.58 -10.56 38.58
CA ASP A 74 -38.97 -10.73 39.90
C ASP A 74 -37.47 -11.07 39.81
N GLU A 75 -37.01 -11.65 38.69
CA GLU A 75 -35.60 -11.88 38.43
C GLU A 75 -34.91 -10.60 37.89
N ASN A 76 -33.73 -10.30 38.45
CA ASN A 76 -32.79 -9.26 38.02
C ASN A 76 -33.22 -7.78 38.16
N GLN A 77 -33.98 -7.44 39.23
CA GLN A 77 -34.41 -6.06 39.54
C GLN A 77 -33.28 -5.00 39.47
N GLU A 78 -32.05 -5.32 39.89
CA GLU A 78 -30.91 -4.39 39.84
C GLU A 78 -30.56 -3.94 38.40
N GLN A 79 -30.64 -4.85 37.42
CA GLN A 79 -30.36 -4.52 36.02
C GLN A 79 -31.53 -3.78 35.36
N VAL A 80 -32.78 -4.03 35.81
CA VAL A 80 -33.95 -3.23 35.43
C VAL A 80 -33.81 -1.80 35.95
N GLN A 81 -33.33 -1.62 37.19
CA GLN A 81 -33.07 -0.30 37.77
C GLN A 81 -31.96 0.45 37.01
N LYS A 82 -30.83 -0.19 36.71
CA LYS A 82 -29.75 0.43 35.91
C LYS A 82 -30.23 0.86 34.52
N LEU A 83 -31.04 0.02 33.85
CA LEU A 83 -31.67 0.39 32.59
C LEU A 83 -32.58 1.63 32.75
N ASN A 84 -33.38 1.69 33.82
CA ASN A 84 -34.27 2.83 34.07
C ASN A 84 -33.50 4.12 34.37
N GLU A 85 -32.45 4.06 35.19
CA GLU A 85 -31.59 5.21 35.49
C GLU A 85 -30.83 5.71 34.24
N ALA A 86 -30.38 4.81 33.37
CA ALA A 86 -29.78 5.18 32.09
C ALA A 86 -30.83 5.79 31.14
N TYR A 87 -32.04 5.22 31.08
CA TYR A 87 -33.16 5.71 30.29
C TYR A 87 -33.61 7.12 30.68
N GLU A 88 -33.76 7.40 31.98
CA GLU A 88 -34.16 8.73 32.47
C GLU A 88 -33.10 9.79 32.15
N LYS A 89 -31.81 9.49 32.33
CA LYS A 89 -30.70 10.40 31.97
C LYS A 89 -30.65 10.66 30.46
N PHE A 90 -30.81 9.61 29.65
CA PHE A 90 -30.84 9.68 28.19
C PHE A 90 -32.04 10.50 27.68
N ASN A 91 -33.22 10.30 28.25
CA ASN A 91 -34.43 11.05 27.90
C ASN A 91 -34.37 12.50 28.38
N ALA A 92 -33.79 12.79 29.54
CA ALA A 92 -33.59 14.16 29.99
C ALA A 92 -32.68 14.93 29.02
N ALA A 93 -31.60 14.31 28.55
CA ALA A 93 -30.73 14.88 27.52
C ALA A 93 -31.47 15.05 26.18
N LEU A 94 -32.22 14.04 25.72
CA LEU A 94 -33.00 14.11 24.47
C LEU A 94 -34.10 15.18 24.52
N GLY A 95 -34.75 15.37 25.66
CA GLY A 95 -35.74 16.43 25.88
C GLY A 95 -35.18 17.85 25.77
N THR A 96 -33.84 18.00 25.75
CA THR A 96 -33.14 19.27 25.50
C THR A 96 -32.51 19.36 24.10
N SER A 97 -32.71 18.36 23.23
CA SER A 97 -32.04 18.26 21.92
C SER A 97 -33.01 18.29 20.74
N GLU A 98 -33.00 19.39 19.99
CA GLU A 98 -33.83 19.56 18.78
C GLU A 98 -33.46 18.61 17.64
N THR A 99 -32.25 18.03 17.66
CA THR A 99 -31.71 17.16 16.59
C THR A 99 -31.56 15.69 17.00
N GLY A 100 -31.87 15.35 18.25
CA GLY A 100 -31.63 14.02 18.81
C GLY A 100 -30.16 13.69 19.11
N LEU A 101 -29.22 14.61 18.82
CA LEU A 101 -27.84 14.48 19.32
C LEU A 101 -27.83 14.67 20.83
N VAL A 102 -27.24 13.73 21.54
CA VAL A 102 -26.98 13.84 22.98
C VAL A 102 -25.50 13.57 23.24
N ASP A 103 -25.05 13.79 24.48
CA ASP A 103 -23.66 13.48 24.84
C ASP A 103 -23.32 12.00 24.54
N GLN A 104 -22.12 11.77 24.01
CA GLN A 104 -21.73 10.45 23.51
C GLN A 104 -21.52 9.43 24.62
N GLU A 105 -21.13 9.86 25.83
CA GLU A 105 -21.04 8.98 27.00
C GLU A 105 -22.45 8.56 27.45
N ILE A 106 -23.38 9.52 27.55
CA ILE A 106 -24.80 9.23 27.89
C ILE A 106 -25.44 8.29 26.85
N PHE A 107 -25.21 8.53 25.55
CA PHE A 107 -25.68 7.65 24.48
C PHE A 107 -25.10 6.23 24.59
N ASN A 108 -23.79 6.12 24.83
CA ASN A 108 -23.11 4.84 24.96
C ASN A 108 -23.61 4.06 26.19
N THR A 109 -23.77 4.71 27.36
CA THR A 109 -24.31 4.07 28.56
C THR A 109 -25.73 3.57 28.35
N ALA A 110 -26.62 4.37 27.75
CA ALA A 110 -27.98 3.95 27.45
C ALA A 110 -28.02 2.72 26.51
N LEU A 111 -27.17 2.72 25.48
CA LEU A 111 -27.03 1.61 24.54
C LEU A 111 -26.40 0.35 25.17
N GLU A 112 -25.50 0.50 26.13
CA GLU A 112 -24.86 -0.61 26.83
C GLU A 112 -25.81 -1.26 27.84
N GLU A 113 -26.49 -0.48 28.68
CA GLU A 113 -27.49 -1.00 29.62
C GLU A 113 -28.69 -1.62 28.88
N TYR A 114 -29.10 -1.06 27.73
CA TYR A 114 -30.09 -1.67 26.83
C TYR A 114 -29.66 -3.07 26.38
N ARG A 115 -28.40 -3.24 25.96
CA ARG A 115 -27.85 -4.54 25.55
C ARG A 115 -27.84 -5.53 26.70
N LYS A 116 -27.32 -5.15 27.87
CA LYS A 116 -27.29 -6.00 29.09
C LYS A 116 -28.69 -6.47 29.48
N ALA A 117 -29.64 -5.54 29.59
CA ALA A 117 -31.03 -5.88 29.95
C ALA A 117 -31.75 -6.70 28.86
N SER A 118 -31.44 -6.47 27.58
CA SER A 118 -31.99 -7.29 26.47
C SER A 118 -31.40 -8.71 26.45
N GLN A 119 -30.15 -8.90 26.88
CA GLN A 119 -29.51 -10.22 27.01
C GLN A 119 -30.12 -11.06 28.14
N LEU A 120 -30.61 -10.43 29.22
CA LEU A 120 -31.36 -11.12 30.27
C LEU A 120 -32.68 -11.73 29.76
N GLN A 121 -33.33 -11.10 28.76
CA GLN A 121 -34.48 -11.68 28.06
C GLN A 121 -34.09 -12.82 27.09
N GLN A 122 -32.80 -13.02 26.83
CA GLN A 122 -32.25 -14.07 25.96
C GLN A 122 -31.45 -15.14 26.72
N GLY A 123 -31.52 -15.17 28.06
CA GLY A 123 -30.95 -16.25 28.88
C GLY A 123 -29.41 -16.31 28.92
N GLU A 124 -28.71 -15.29 28.40
CA GLU A 124 -27.24 -15.25 28.39
C GLU A 124 -26.72 -14.32 29.50
N ALA A 125 -26.83 -14.80 30.74
CA ALA A 125 -26.23 -14.16 31.90
C ALA A 125 -24.71 -14.34 31.90
N ALA A 126 -24.01 -13.54 31.09
CA ALA A 126 -22.59 -13.31 31.27
C ALA A 126 -22.36 -12.59 32.60
N ASN A 127 -21.80 -13.28 33.60
CA ASN A 127 -21.41 -12.64 34.84
C ASN A 127 -20.10 -13.21 35.40
N LEU A 128 -19.30 -12.33 35.97
CA LEU A 128 -18.02 -12.67 36.57
C LEU A 128 -18.26 -13.04 38.03
N ASP A 129 -18.38 -14.34 38.34
CA ASP A 129 -17.58 -14.91 39.43
C ASP A 129 -17.62 -16.44 39.50
N GLY A 130 -16.63 -17.02 40.18
CA GLY A 130 -16.43 -18.47 40.25
C GLY A 130 -17.35 -19.20 41.21
N ASN A 131 -17.75 -20.42 40.83
CA ASN A 131 -18.61 -21.37 41.56
C ASN A 131 -20.10 -20.97 41.74
N LEU A 132 -20.95 -21.59 40.92
CA LEU A 132 -21.89 -22.59 41.46
C LEU A 132 -22.25 -23.63 40.39
N ARG A 133 -22.98 -24.69 40.78
CA ARG A 133 -23.07 -25.95 40.02
C ARG A 133 -23.87 -25.79 38.72
N HIS A 134 -23.34 -26.32 37.63
CA HIS A 134 -23.97 -26.25 36.31
C HIS A 134 -25.34 -26.95 36.28
N SER A 135 -26.40 -26.19 36.02
CA SER A 135 -27.45 -26.62 35.10
C SER A 135 -27.27 -25.84 33.81
N ARG A 136 -26.55 -26.43 32.84
CA ARG A 136 -26.39 -25.84 31.50
C ARG A 136 -27.54 -26.30 30.61
N GLU A 137 -28.51 -25.44 30.34
CA GLU A 137 -29.22 -25.52 29.05
C GLU A 137 -28.34 -24.86 27.99
N THR A 138 -27.42 -25.63 27.40
CA THR A 138 -26.74 -25.19 26.17
C THR A 138 -27.76 -25.11 25.04
N SER A 139 -27.77 -24.02 24.27
CA SER A 139 -28.63 -23.85 23.09
C SER A 139 -28.56 -25.09 22.19
N SER A 140 -29.65 -25.85 22.18
CA SER A 140 -29.63 -27.21 21.63
C SER A 140 -29.71 -27.22 20.10
N LEU A 141 -30.34 -26.20 19.51
CA LEU A 141 -30.44 -25.95 18.08
C LEU A 141 -29.18 -25.26 17.54
N LYS A 142 -28.65 -25.79 16.44
CA LYS A 142 -27.57 -25.17 15.65
C LYS A 142 -28.01 -25.03 14.20
N VAL A 143 -27.54 -23.99 13.52
CA VAL A 143 -27.71 -23.80 12.07
C VAL A 143 -26.41 -23.28 11.44
N GLY A 144 -26.09 -23.76 10.24
CA GLY A 144 -24.86 -23.40 9.54
C GLY A 144 -24.78 -23.95 8.12
N VAL A 145 -23.65 -23.69 7.46
CA VAL A 145 -23.31 -24.30 6.16
C VAL A 145 -23.20 -25.81 6.34
N ALA A 146 -23.68 -26.59 5.37
CA ALA A 146 -23.58 -28.04 5.37
C ALA A 146 -22.44 -28.55 4.49
N LYS A 147 -21.77 -29.62 4.92
CA LYS A 147 -20.83 -30.41 4.12
C LYS A 147 -21.21 -31.90 4.17
N GLY A 148 -20.39 -32.77 3.59
CA GLY A 148 -20.63 -34.20 3.57
C GLY A 148 -21.43 -34.66 2.35
N ARG A 149 -22.22 -35.74 2.50
CA ARG A 149 -22.94 -36.36 1.37
C ARG A 149 -24.36 -35.78 1.23
N ARG A 150 -24.96 -35.92 0.04
CA ARG A 150 -26.32 -35.45 -0.28
C ARG A 150 -27.38 -36.03 0.65
N ASP A 151 -27.22 -37.29 1.03
CA ASP A 151 -28.06 -38.10 1.90
C ASP A 151 -27.74 -37.95 3.39
N SER A 152 -26.50 -37.60 3.73
CA SER A 152 -26.04 -37.41 5.12
C SER A 152 -25.16 -36.16 5.23
N PRO A 153 -25.79 -34.97 5.33
CA PRO A 153 -25.07 -33.72 5.55
C PRO A 153 -24.62 -33.55 7.01
N THR A 154 -23.47 -32.90 7.20
CA THR A 154 -22.91 -32.51 8.50
C THR A 154 -22.78 -30.99 8.59
N LEU A 155 -22.92 -30.45 9.81
CA LEU A 155 -22.87 -29.01 10.05
C LEU A 155 -21.42 -28.53 10.08
N SER A 156 -21.13 -27.44 9.36
CA SER A 156 -19.80 -26.87 9.21
C SER A 156 -19.67 -25.53 9.95
N ASN A 157 -18.44 -25.23 10.40
CA ASN A 157 -18.08 -23.97 11.03
C ASN A 157 -17.75 -22.87 10.00
N GLU A 158 -17.83 -23.15 8.70
CA GLU A 158 -17.55 -22.17 7.65
C GLU A 158 -18.60 -21.05 7.61
N LYS A 159 -18.10 -19.81 7.54
CA LYS A 159 -18.91 -18.58 7.40
C LYS A 159 -18.74 -17.90 6.04
N ILE A 160 -17.87 -18.41 5.18
CA ILE A 160 -17.66 -17.92 3.82
C ILE A 160 -17.69 -19.14 2.88
N ILE A 161 -18.50 -19.07 1.83
CA ILE A 161 -18.56 -20.08 0.75
C ILE A 161 -18.02 -19.44 -0.54
N PRO A 162 -16.94 -19.96 -1.14
CA PRO A 162 -16.51 -19.54 -2.47
C PRO A 162 -17.48 -20.01 -3.56
N SER A 163 -17.77 -19.16 -4.54
CA SER A 163 -18.52 -19.51 -5.75
C SER A 163 -17.99 -18.76 -6.97
N ASP A 164 -17.87 -19.47 -8.09
CA ASP A 164 -17.63 -18.94 -9.43
C ASP A 164 -18.82 -18.15 -10.02
N GLY A 165 -19.96 -18.12 -9.31
CA GLY A 165 -21.25 -17.60 -9.77
C GLY A 165 -22.28 -18.69 -10.03
N HIS A 166 -21.89 -19.97 -10.10
CA HIS A 166 -22.77 -21.11 -10.30
C HIS A 166 -22.78 -22.03 -9.06
N PRO A 167 -23.88 -22.11 -8.30
CA PRO A 167 -24.11 -23.24 -7.40
C PRO A 167 -24.40 -24.52 -8.22
N VAL A 168 -23.36 -25.13 -8.78
CA VAL A 168 -23.44 -26.34 -9.63
C VAL A 168 -23.74 -27.58 -8.78
N GLY A 169 -25.02 -27.81 -8.48
CA GLY A 169 -25.47 -28.91 -7.64
C GLY A 169 -25.63 -28.49 -6.17
N ASN A 170 -25.31 -29.38 -5.24
CA ASN A 170 -25.58 -29.21 -3.80
C ASN A 170 -24.60 -28.26 -3.07
N ASN A 171 -24.13 -27.20 -3.74
CA ASN A 171 -22.94 -26.45 -3.33
C ASN A 171 -23.21 -25.39 -2.25
N ILE A 172 -24.44 -24.90 -2.12
CA ILE A 172 -24.86 -24.04 -1.02
C ILE A 172 -26.04 -24.70 -0.33
N ARG A 173 -25.77 -25.37 0.79
CA ARG A 173 -26.77 -26.03 1.63
C ARG A 173 -26.65 -25.49 3.05
N PHE A 174 -27.79 -25.22 3.68
CA PHE A 174 -27.86 -24.85 5.09
C PHE A 174 -28.56 -25.96 5.88
N LEU A 175 -27.92 -26.42 6.94
CA LEU A 175 -28.39 -27.50 7.82
C LEU A 175 -28.73 -26.93 9.19
N ALA A 176 -29.86 -27.37 9.74
CA ALA A 176 -30.21 -27.18 11.13
C ALA A 176 -30.24 -28.54 11.86
N GLU A 177 -29.71 -28.56 13.08
CA GLU A 177 -29.55 -29.77 13.88
C GLU A 177 -29.86 -29.47 15.36
N SER A 178 -30.88 -30.13 15.93
CA SER A 178 -31.30 -29.97 17.33
C SER A 178 -30.80 -31.13 18.19
N SER A 179 -29.87 -30.80 19.09
CA SER A 179 -29.23 -31.70 20.07
C SER A 179 -30.21 -32.24 21.12
N SER A 180 -31.37 -31.60 21.29
CA SER A 180 -32.45 -32.01 22.21
C SER A 180 -33.55 -32.84 21.52
N ALA A 181 -33.27 -33.33 20.30
CA ALA A 181 -34.17 -34.13 19.46
C ALA A 181 -35.51 -33.45 19.10
N LYS A 182 -35.63 -32.13 19.26
CA LYS A 182 -36.81 -31.35 18.81
C LYS A 182 -36.83 -31.32 17.28
N GLU A 183 -38.02 -31.44 16.69
CA GLU A 183 -38.18 -31.33 15.24
C GLU A 183 -37.83 -29.92 14.73
N ILE A 184 -37.08 -29.83 13.63
CA ILE A 184 -36.87 -28.56 12.93
C ILE A 184 -38.16 -28.20 12.16
N ARG A 185 -38.77 -27.05 12.46
CA ARG A 185 -39.99 -26.57 11.80
C ARG A 185 -39.70 -25.76 10.54
N ARG A 186 -38.66 -24.92 10.59
CA ARG A 186 -38.35 -23.95 9.52
C ARG A 186 -36.85 -23.78 9.36
N ILE A 187 -36.41 -23.54 8.14
CA ILE A 187 -35.15 -22.85 7.85
C ILE A 187 -35.47 -21.75 6.84
N THR A 188 -35.22 -20.51 7.21
CA THR A 188 -35.44 -19.31 6.40
C THR A 188 -34.10 -18.78 5.94
N VAL A 189 -33.99 -18.42 4.66
CA VAL A 189 -32.79 -17.79 4.08
C VAL A 189 -33.16 -16.39 3.64
N LYS A 190 -32.35 -15.38 3.99
CA LYS A 190 -32.56 -13.97 3.66
C LYS A 190 -31.28 -13.37 3.09
N ALA A 191 -31.39 -12.60 2.02
CA ALA A 191 -30.26 -11.84 1.44
C ALA A 191 -30.49 -10.33 1.62
N TYR A 192 -29.43 -9.53 1.51
CA TYR A 192 -29.56 -8.08 1.62
C TYR A 192 -30.24 -7.46 0.39
N ASP A 193 -31.22 -6.60 0.63
CA ASP A 193 -31.83 -5.69 -0.34
C ASP A 193 -31.65 -4.23 0.12
N PRO A 194 -30.95 -3.37 -0.64
CA PRO A 194 -30.82 -1.94 -0.32
C PRO A 194 -32.12 -1.14 -0.45
N GLN A 195 -33.20 -1.71 -1.01
CA GLN A 195 -34.49 -1.02 -1.20
C GLN A 195 -35.56 -1.48 -0.19
N ALA A 196 -35.28 -2.50 0.62
CA ALA A 196 -36.13 -2.85 1.74
C ALA A 196 -36.22 -1.70 2.77
N ASN A 197 -37.22 -1.75 3.65
CA ASN A 197 -37.39 -0.79 4.75
C ASN A 197 -37.37 0.69 4.28
N SER A 198 -38.13 0.99 3.22
CA SER A 198 -38.22 2.32 2.60
C SER A 198 -36.87 2.92 2.19
N GLY A 199 -35.98 2.10 1.63
CA GLY A 199 -34.64 2.52 1.19
C GLY A 199 -33.57 2.54 2.28
N ARG A 200 -33.90 2.21 3.54
CA ARG A 200 -32.90 1.98 4.61
C ARG A 200 -32.16 0.64 4.46
N GLY A 201 -32.70 -0.24 3.62
CA GLY A 201 -32.20 -1.57 3.36
C GLY A 201 -32.53 -2.59 4.46
N GLY A 202 -32.30 -3.87 4.16
CA GLY A 202 -32.58 -4.95 5.11
C GLY A 202 -32.43 -6.34 4.47
N PHE A 203 -32.48 -7.39 5.30
CA PHE A 203 -32.39 -8.77 4.84
C PHE A 203 -33.79 -9.36 4.62
N THR A 204 -34.12 -9.77 3.40
CA THR A 204 -35.44 -10.33 3.03
C THR A 204 -35.31 -11.66 2.30
N VAL A 205 -36.39 -12.46 2.31
CA VAL A 205 -36.44 -13.75 1.60
C VAL A 205 -36.46 -13.52 0.09
N ASP A 206 -37.26 -12.56 -0.39
CA ASP A 206 -37.36 -12.23 -1.81
C ASP A 206 -36.03 -11.77 -2.43
N ALA A 207 -35.16 -11.14 -1.64
CA ALA A 207 -33.82 -10.74 -2.09
C ALA A 207 -32.94 -11.93 -2.53
N VAL A 208 -33.13 -13.12 -1.96
CA VAL A 208 -32.40 -14.33 -2.36
C VAL A 208 -32.61 -14.61 -3.85
N LYS A 209 -33.85 -14.44 -4.32
CA LYS A 209 -34.22 -14.56 -5.73
C LYS A 209 -33.92 -13.28 -6.52
N ASN A 210 -34.42 -12.15 -6.05
CA ASN A 210 -34.49 -10.90 -6.82
C ASN A 210 -33.17 -10.11 -6.84
N LYS A 211 -32.21 -10.44 -5.96
CA LYS A 211 -30.90 -9.76 -5.87
C LYS A 211 -29.70 -10.70 -6.02
N LEU A 212 -29.83 -11.98 -5.63
CA LEU A 212 -28.78 -13.00 -5.81
C LEU A 212 -29.08 -14.04 -6.90
N GLY A 213 -30.27 -14.05 -7.51
CA GLY A 213 -30.60 -15.03 -8.56
C GLY A 213 -30.73 -16.48 -8.08
N LEU A 214 -30.95 -16.68 -6.77
CA LEU A 214 -31.01 -17.98 -6.10
C LEU A 214 -32.43 -18.32 -5.64
N THR A 215 -32.76 -19.61 -5.58
CA THR A 215 -34.02 -20.13 -5.05
C THR A 215 -33.75 -21.16 -3.95
N THR A 216 -34.54 -21.11 -2.88
CA THR A 216 -34.52 -22.09 -1.78
C THR A 216 -35.32 -23.33 -2.15
N SER A 217 -34.78 -24.52 -1.88
CA SER A 217 -35.57 -25.75 -1.85
C SER A 217 -36.65 -25.70 -0.76
N GLY A 218 -37.64 -26.59 -0.85
CA GLY A 218 -38.43 -26.97 0.33
C GLY A 218 -37.53 -27.55 1.45
N LEU A 219 -38.05 -27.62 2.67
CA LEU A 219 -37.34 -28.17 3.82
C LEU A 219 -37.19 -29.69 3.67
N GLN A 220 -35.96 -30.17 3.63
CA GLN A 220 -35.59 -31.58 3.44
C GLN A 220 -35.04 -32.19 4.75
N GLY A 221 -34.96 -33.52 4.84
CA GLY A 221 -34.48 -34.23 6.03
C GLY A 221 -35.62 -34.70 6.94
N SER A 222 -35.32 -35.03 8.20
CA SER A 222 -36.30 -35.62 9.12
C SER A 222 -36.05 -35.23 10.58
N GLY A 223 -37.13 -35.10 11.36
CA GLY A 223 -37.08 -34.83 12.79
C GLY A 223 -36.17 -33.65 13.15
N SER A 224 -35.18 -33.90 14.01
CA SER A 224 -34.23 -32.91 14.52
C SER A 224 -33.09 -32.54 13.58
N LYS A 225 -33.05 -33.06 12.35
CA LYS A 225 -31.99 -32.77 11.37
C LYS A 225 -32.58 -32.54 9.98
N LYS A 226 -32.68 -31.26 9.60
CA LYS A 226 -33.28 -30.81 8.33
C LYS A 226 -32.44 -29.74 7.64
N TRP A 227 -32.55 -29.63 6.33
CA TRP A 227 -31.76 -28.70 5.52
C TRP A 227 -32.56 -28.05 4.39
N VAL A 228 -32.01 -26.98 3.84
CA VAL A 228 -32.43 -26.37 2.57
C VAL A 228 -31.22 -26.22 1.64
N ASP A 229 -31.43 -26.45 0.36
CA ASP A 229 -30.44 -26.20 -0.71
C ASP A 229 -30.77 -24.86 -1.39
N LEU A 230 -29.76 -24.09 -1.79
CA LEU A 230 -29.90 -22.98 -2.75
C LEU A 230 -29.45 -23.43 -4.15
N ALA A 231 -30.25 -23.10 -5.17
CA ALA A 231 -29.93 -23.33 -6.57
C ALA A 231 -30.19 -22.06 -7.41
N GLY A 232 -29.54 -21.91 -8.56
CA GLY A 232 -29.70 -20.73 -9.43
C GLY A 232 -28.39 -20.30 -10.07
N HIS A 233 -28.23 -18.98 -10.28
CA HIS A 233 -26.98 -18.37 -10.76
C HIS A 233 -26.85 -16.97 -10.18
N ILE A 234 -25.69 -16.66 -9.61
CA ILE A 234 -25.41 -15.35 -8.99
C ILE A 234 -24.94 -14.38 -10.08
N PRO A 235 -25.64 -13.26 -10.34
CA PRO A 235 -25.32 -12.33 -11.42
C PRO A 235 -23.89 -11.75 -11.38
N ASP A 236 -23.35 -11.41 -12.55
CA ASP A 236 -21.95 -10.94 -12.68
C ASP A 236 -21.62 -9.61 -11.98
N ASN A 237 -22.63 -8.81 -11.65
CA ASN A 237 -22.46 -7.59 -10.85
C ASN A 237 -22.45 -7.84 -9.33
N ARG A 238 -22.71 -9.06 -8.85
CA ARG A 238 -22.74 -9.40 -7.40
C ARG A 238 -21.43 -10.04 -6.92
N PHE A 239 -20.31 -9.34 -7.13
CA PHE A 239 -18.99 -9.75 -6.67
C PHE A 239 -18.73 -9.39 -5.18
N GLY A 240 -17.63 -9.91 -4.62
CA GLY A 240 -17.29 -9.72 -3.21
C GLY A 240 -18.00 -10.71 -2.29
N ILE A 241 -18.15 -10.37 -1.00
CA ILE A 241 -18.79 -11.24 -0.01
C ILE A 241 -20.25 -10.83 0.16
N ASN A 242 -21.14 -11.53 -0.54
CA ASN A 242 -22.58 -11.31 -0.46
C ASN A 242 -23.12 -11.97 0.82
N ASN A 243 -23.45 -11.17 1.84
CA ASN A 243 -23.94 -11.70 3.11
C ASN A 243 -25.38 -12.25 2.99
N ILE A 244 -25.60 -13.42 3.60
CA ILE A 244 -26.88 -14.12 3.72
C ILE A 244 -27.11 -14.42 5.20
N ILE A 245 -28.32 -14.13 5.70
CA ILE A 245 -28.78 -14.53 7.03
C ILE A 245 -29.58 -15.83 6.90
N VAL A 246 -29.32 -16.77 7.80
CA VAL A 246 -30.05 -18.04 7.88
C VAL A 246 -30.60 -18.22 9.29
N GLU A 247 -31.91 -18.46 9.38
CA GLU A 247 -32.66 -18.61 10.62
C GLU A 247 -33.29 -20.00 10.65
N ALA A 248 -33.06 -20.77 11.72
CA ALA A 248 -33.72 -22.04 11.95
C ALA A 248 -34.67 -21.95 13.15
N GLU A 249 -35.86 -22.55 13.05
CA GLU A 249 -36.88 -22.63 14.10
C GLU A 249 -37.13 -24.11 14.43
N ASP A 250 -37.09 -24.48 15.72
CA ASP A 250 -37.45 -25.84 16.16
C ASP A 250 -38.87 -25.92 16.78
N ALA A 251 -39.28 -27.14 17.13
CA ALA A 251 -40.63 -27.41 17.62
C ALA A 251 -40.98 -26.81 19.00
N SER A 252 -40.01 -26.22 19.71
CA SER A 252 -40.25 -25.41 20.91
C SER A 252 -40.51 -23.93 20.60
N GLY A 253 -40.27 -23.48 19.36
CA GLY A 253 -40.27 -22.07 18.97
C GLY A 253 -38.92 -21.37 19.20
N TYR A 254 -37.89 -22.09 19.66
CA TYR A 254 -36.53 -21.55 19.74
C TYR A 254 -36.00 -21.27 18.32
N ILE A 255 -35.45 -20.07 18.12
CA ILE A 255 -34.87 -19.62 16.85
C ILE A 255 -33.37 -19.45 17.02
N GLN A 256 -32.58 -20.09 16.15
CA GLN A 256 -31.14 -19.86 16.02
C GLN A 256 -30.84 -19.18 14.70
N THR A 257 -30.02 -18.13 14.74
CA THR A 257 -29.60 -17.36 13.55
C THR A 257 -28.10 -17.53 13.31
N THR A 258 -27.70 -17.48 12.04
CA THR A 258 -26.30 -17.38 11.61
C THR A 258 -26.17 -16.49 10.36
N THR A 259 -24.98 -15.97 10.10
CA THR A 259 -24.65 -15.20 8.90
C THR A 259 -23.55 -15.91 8.12
N VAL A 260 -23.77 -16.06 6.81
CA VAL A 260 -22.85 -16.71 5.87
C VAL A 260 -22.64 -15.79 4.67
N GLY A 261 -21.38 -15.49 4.36
CA GLY A 261 -21.00 -14.77 3.16
C GLY A 261 -20.83 -15.71 1.96
N VAL A 262 -21.33 -15.33 0.79
CA VAL A 262 -21.00 -15.99 -0.48
C VAL A 262 -19.96 -15.14 -1.21
N ALA A 263 -18.73 -15.64 -1.27
CA ALA A 263 -17.58 -14.99 -1.90
C ALA A 263 -17.57 -15.28 -3.41
N ARG A 264 -17.74 -14.24 -4.24
CA ARG A 264 -17.68 -14.32 -5.71
C ARG A 264 -16.49 -13.48 -6.22
N PRO A 265 -15.70 -13.98 -7.20
CA PRO A 265 -14.51 -13.28 -7.70
C PRO A 265 -14.82 -11.89 -8.24
N LEU A 266 -13.81 -11.02 -8.18
CA LEU A 266 -13.90 -9.67 -8.71
C LEU A 266 -13.87 -9.68 -10.24
N PRO A 267 -14.68 -8.83 -10.90
CA PRO A 267 -14.65 -8.70 -12.36
C PRO A 267 -13.31 -8.14 -12.82
N LYS A 268 -12.91 -8.48 -14.06
CA LYS A 268 -11.69 -7.95 -14.67
C LYS A 268 -11.76 -6.43 -14.77
N ALA A 269 -10.71 -5.77 -14.27
CA ALA A 269 -10.51 -4.35 -14.50
C ALA A 269 -10.15 -4.05 -15.97
N SER A 270 -10.27 -2.79 -16.36
CA SER A 270 -9.92 -2.25 -17.68
C SER A 270 -9.20 -0.91 -17.52
N PHE A 271 -8.23 -0.60 -18.38
CA PHE A 271 -7.57 0.71 -18.34
C PHE A 271 -8.47 1.79 -18.98
N THR A 272 -8.54 2.94 -18.33
CA THR A 272 -9.07 4.18 -18.94
C THR A 272 -7.95 5.03 -19.51
N THR A 273 -6.73 4.96 -18.95
CA THR A 273 -5.53 5.57 -19.54
C THR A 273 -5.12 4.87 -20.83
N LYS A 274 -4.95 5.67 -21.89
CA LYS A 274 -4.49 5.20 -23.21
C LYS A 274 -2.95 5.21 -23.31
N ASN A 275 -2.39 4.53 -24.32
CA ASN A 275 -0.94 4.41 -24.48
C ASN A 275 -0.26 5.76 -24.74
N GLU A 276 -0.95 6.70 -25.38
CA GLU A 276 -0.41 8.01 -25.75
C GLU A 276 -0.04 8.83 -24.50
N ALA A 277 -0.78 8.67 -23.41
CA ALA A 277 -0.52 9.33 -22.14
C ALA A 277 0.70 8.76 -21.37
N LEU A 278 1.20 7.59 -21.79
CA LEU A 278 2.36 6.88 -21.24
C LEU A 278 3.60 7.00 -22.15
N ASN A 279 3.48 7.63 -23.31
CA ASN A 279 4.60 7.82 -24.22
C ASN A 279 5.69 8.68 -23.59
N GLY A 280 6.93 8.20 -23.64
CA GLY A 280 8.08 8.87 -23.05
C GLY A 280 8.21 8.79 -21.52
N LYS A 281 7.28 8.13 -20.82
CA LYS A 281 7.20 8.12 -19.34
C LYS A 281 7.71 6.85 -18.66
N ALA A 282 8.31 5.89 -19.40
CA ALA A 282 8.81 4.64 -18.81
C ALA A 282 9.82 4.87 -17.67
N ASN A 283 10.70 5.86 -17.85
CA ASN A 283 11.82 6.16 -16.95
C ASN A 283 11.58 7.48 -16.17
N LYS A 284 10.33 7.87 -15.93
CA LYS A 284 10.01 9.00 -15.05
C LYS A 284 9.90 8.53 -13.60
N GLU A 285 10.32 9.41 -12.69
CA GLU A 285 10.50 9.16 -11.25
C GLU A 285 9.87 10.32 -10.46
N GLY A 286 9.72 10.18 -9.13
CA GLY A 286 9.07 11.21 -8.31
C GLY A 286 7.64 11.53 -8.77
N ASP A 287 7.26 12.80 -8.79
CA ASP A 287 5.94 13.29 -9.23
C ASP A 287 5.75 13.29 -10.76
N ASP A 288 6.84 13.14 -11.51
CA ASP A 288 6.87 13.10 -12.97
C ASP A 288 6.33 11.75 -13.53
N ARG A 289 6.08 10.77 -12.65
CA ARG A 289 5.49 9.47 -12.96
C ARG A 289 4.09 9.63 -13.59
N PRO A 290 3.71 8.77 -14.56
CA PRO A 290 2.40 8.86 -15.20
C PRO A 290 1.27 8.55 -14.22
N VAL A 291 0.19 9.34 -14.25
CA VAL A 291 -1.09 8.89 -13.71
C VAL A 291 -1.64 7.78 -14.61
N VAL A 292 -1.91 6.61 -14.03
CA VAL A 292 -2.52 5.47 -14.72
C VAL A 292 -3.90 5.23 -14.10
N SER A 293 -4.94 5.25 -14.92
CA SER A 293 -6.32 5.14 -14.45
C SER A 293 -6.99 3.89 -15.02
N GLY A 294 -7.93 3.34 -14.25
CA GLY A 294 -8.71 2.17 -14.63
C GLY A 294 -10.07 2.12 -13.96
N LYS A 295 -10.84 1.10 -14.33
CA LYS A 295 -12.14 0.81 -13.71
C LYS A 295 -12.49 -0.68 -13.75
N ILE A 296 -13.30 -1.11 -12.80
CA ILE A 296 -14.12 -2.33 -12.93
C ILE A 296 -15.42 -2.03 -13.71
N PRO A 297 -16.10 -3.03 -14.30
CA PRO A 297 -17.29 -2.80 -15.14
C PRO A 297 -18.57 -2.40 -14.38
N TYR A 298 -18.58 -2.48 -13.05
CA TYR A 298 -19.76 -2.25 -12.20
C TYR A 298 -19.40 -1.44 -10.95
N PRO A 299 -20.32 -0.63 -10.36
CA PRO A 299 -20.11 0.03 -9.08
C PRO A 299 -19.87 -0.95 -7.92
N VAL A 300 -19.23 -0.47 -6.85
CA VAL A 300 -18.88 -1.26 -5.67
C VAL A 300 -20.00 -1.21 -4.63
N GLU A 301 -20.67 -2.34 -4.37
CA GLU A 301 -21.58 -2.47 -3.23
C GLU A 301 -20.77 -2.55 -1.92
N THR A 302 -20.70 -1.43 -1.18
CA THR A 302 -19.94 -1.31 0.09
C THR A 302 -20.35 -2.34 1.15
N ASN A 303 -21.60 -2.81 1.11
CA ASN A 303 -22.13 -3.77 2.07
C ASN A 303 -21.67 -5.22 1.82
N ASN A 304 -21.03 -5.48 0.67
CA ASN A 304 -20.36 -6.75 0.35
C ASN A 304 -18.87 -6.74 0.73
N ILE A 305 -18.41 -5.67 1.40
CA ILE A 305 -17.04 -5.52 1.91
C ILE A 305 -17.06 -5.78 3.43
N PRO A 306 -16.28 -6.72 3.96
CA PRO A 306 -16.06 -6.86 5.40
C PRO A 306 -15.52 -5.57 6.04
N SER A 307 -15.88 -5.29 7.28
CA SER A 307 -15.48 -4.07 8.00
C SER A 307 -13.96 -3.96 8.25
N ASP A 308 -13.27 -5.10 8.24
CA ASP A 308 -11.82 -5.29 8.33
C ASP A 308 -11.14 -5.49 6.95
N ALA A 309 -11.84 -5.20 5.85
CA ALA A 309 -11.32 -5.29 4.48
C ALA A 309 -11.33 -3.95 3.73
N GLU A 310 -10.51 -3.85 2.68
CA GLU A 310 -10.50 -2.76 1.70
C GLU A 310 -10.36 -3.31 0.27
N LEU A 311 -11.13 -2.76 -0.68
CA LEU A 311 -10.98 -3.08 -2.11
C LEU A 311 -9.87 -2.21 -2.73
N LYS A 312 -8.82 -2.87 -3.23
CA LYS A 312 -7.64 -2.21 -3.80
C LYS A 312 -7.39 -2.63 -5.24
N ALA A 313 -6.88 -1.69 -6.04
CA ALA A 313 -6.38 -1.92 -7.39
C ALA A 313 -4.86 -1.95 -7.38
N TYR A 314 -4.30 -2.78 -8.26
CA TYR A 314 -2.87 -3.04 -8.41
C TYR A 314 -2.47 -2.85 -9.87
N LEU A 315 -1.51 -1.95 -10.10
CA LEU A 315 -0.81 -1.83 -11.38
C LEU A 315 0.35 -2.82 -11.34
N VAL A 316 0.37 -3.79 -12.27
CA VAL A 316 1.30 -4.93 -12.18
C VAL A 316 1.99 -5.24 -13.51
N THR A 317 3.14 -5.91 -13.46
CA THR A 317 3.82 -6.47 -14.63
C THR A 317 4.09 -7.96 -14.46
N GLY A 318 4.24 -8.70 -15.57
CA GLY A 318 4.45 -10.14 -15.55
C GLY A 318 3.20 -10.92 -15.13
N GLY A 319 3.39 -11.98 -14.34
CA GLY A 319 2.32 -12.80 -13.76
C GLY A 319 1.58 -13.74 -14.72
N ARG A 320 1.07 -14.84 -14.14
CA ARG A 320 0.24 -15.87 -14.77
C ARG A 320 -1.16 -15.91 -14.17
N VAL A 321 -2.11 -16.49 -14.91
CA VAL A 321 -3.35 -16.96 -14.28
C VAL A 321 -2.99 -18.23 -13.53
N ASP A 322 -3.52 -18.37 -12.32
CA ASP A 322 -3.48 -19.59 -11.54
C ASP A 322 -4.86 -20.24 -11.65
N ASP A 323 -4.90 -21.33 -12.41
CA ASP A 323 -6.06 -22.17 -12.71
C ASP A 323 -6.07 -23.47 -11.88
N SER A 324 -5.14 -23.63 -10.93
CA SER A 324 -5.09 -24.78 -10.02
C SER A 324 -6.10 -24.69 -8.87
N ARG A 325 -6.65 -23.48 -8.63
CA ARG A 325 -7.63 -23.17 -7.58
C ARG A 325 -9.07 -23.27 -8.10
N TYR A 326 -10.01 -23.53 -7.18
CA TYR A 326 -11.45 -23.59 -7.51
C TYR A 326 -11.99 -22.29 -8.12
N ILE A 327 -11.44 -21.14 -7.71
CA ILE A 327 -11.67 -19.83 -8.34
C ILE A 327 -10.33 -19.36 -8.93
N PRO A 328 -10.17 -19.33 -10.27
CA PRO A 328 -8.94 -18.89 -10.89
C PRO A 328 -8.62 -17.41 -10.65
N GLY A 329 -7.37 -17.12 -10.31
CA GLY A 329 -6.91 -15.77 -9.93
C GLY A 329 -5.65 -15.32 -10.69
N ALA A 330 -5.29 -14.04 -10.55
CA ALA A 330 -3.99 -13.55 -10.98
C ALA A 330 -2.91 -13.87 -9.93
N SER A 331 -1.78 -14.43 -10.35
CA SER A 331 -0.64 -14.81 -9.48
C SER A 331 0.72 -14.42 -10.07
N ASP A 332 1.76 -14.45 -9.24
CA ASP A 332 3.19 -14.31 -9.61
C ASP A 332 3.56 -13.04 -10.40
N TYR A 333 2.89 -11.92 -10.10
CA TYR A 333 3.13 -10.62 -10.72
C TYR A 333 3.98 -9.68 -9.85
N THR A 334 4.69 -8.74 -10.48
CA THR A 334 5.39 -7.64 -9.79
C THR A 334 4.47 -6.43 -9.66
N ILE A 335 4.30 -5.90 -8.45
CA ILE A 335 3.50 -4.70 -8.17
C ILE A 335 4.31 -3.43 -8.47
N ILE A 336 3.72 -2.52 -9.24
CA ILE A 336 4.30 -1.23 -9.64
C ILE A 336 3.65 -0.06 -8.87
N ALA A 337 2.35 -0.13 -8.62
CA ALA A 337 1.59 0.83 -7.82
C ALA A 337 0.34 0.18 -7.19
N VAL A 338 -0.17 0.76 -6.09
CA VAL A 338 -1.36 0.27 -5.36
C VAL A 338 -2.26 1.44 -4.94
N THR A 339 -3.54 1.38 -5.30
CA THR A 339 -4.54 2.41 -4.94
C THR A 339 -5.83 1.78 -4.41
N ARG A 340 -6.74 2.59 -3.84
CA ARG A 340 -8.08 2.16 -3.42
C ARG A 340 -9.09 2.31 -4.56
N VAL A 341 -10.05 1.39 -4.66
CA VAL A 341 -11.15 1.49 -5.63
C VAL A 341 -12.28 2.35 -5.05
N LYS A 342 -12.77 3.31 -5.84
CA LYS A 342 -13.87 4.21 -5.49
C LYS A 342 -15.23 3.50 -5.62
N VAL A 343 -16.28 4.06 -5.01
CA VAL A 343 -17.63 3.46 -5.01
C VAL A 343 -18.23 3.31 -6.43
N ASP A 344 -17.85 4.18 -7.37
CA ASP A 344 -18.23 4.09 -8.78
C ASP A 344 -17.47 3.00 -9.58
N GLY A 345 -16.52 2.31 -8.94
CA GLY A 345 -15.66 1.32 -9.56
C GLY A 345 -14.42 1.87 -10.27
N THR A 346 -14.15 3.18 -10.21
CA THR A 346 -12.95 3.80 -10.79
C THR A 346 -11.77 3.85 -9.81
N PHE A 347 -10.56 4.01 -10.36
CA PHE A 347 -9.34 4.17 -9.58
C PHE A 347 -8.23 4.80 -10.42
N ASP A 348 -7.32 5.52 -9.76
CA ASP A 348 -6.23 6.29 -10.38
C ASP A 348 -4.95 6.06 -9.58
N PHE A 349 -3.93 5.44 -10.19
CA PHE A 349 -2.59 5.34 -9.63
C PHE A 349 -1.89 6.69 -9.79
N VAL A 350 -1.76 7.43 -8.69
CA VAL A 350 -1.06 8.73 -8.65
C VAL A 350 0.40 8.55 -8.18
N PRO A 351 1.33 9.49 -8.46
CA PRO A 351 2.76 9.29 -8.19
C PRO A 351 3.13 8.81 -6.77
N PRO A 352 2.49 9.25 -5.67
CA PRO A 352 2.77 8.74 -4.31
C PRO A 352 2.45 7.24 -4.10
N GLU A 353 1.61 6.64 -4.95
CA GLU A 353 1.17 5.24 -4.82
C GLU A 353 2.07 4.24 -5.55
N TYR A 354 3.07 4.73 -6.27
CA TYR A 354 4.03 3.90 -7.01
C TYR A 354 5.10 3.31 -6.08
N THR A 355 5.01 2.00 -5.86
CA THR A 355 5.99 1.20 -5.10
C THR A 355 7.31 1.02 -5.85
N SER A 356 7.30 1.18 -7.18
CA SER A 356 8.50 1.18 -8.03
C SER A 356 8.93 2.61 -8.37
N ASN A 357 10.24 2.86 -8.42
CA ASN A 357 10.78 4.19 -8.75
C ASN A 357 10.41 4.63 -10.18
N THR A 358 10.36 3.67 -11.12
CA THR A 358 9.95 3.86 -12.51
C THR A 358 8.85 2.87 -12.90
N VAL A 359 8.17 3.14 -14.02
CA VAL A 359 7.11 2.26 -14.57
C VAL A 359 7.69 1.21 -15.53
N GLY A 360 8.80 1.53 -16.18
CA GLY A 360 9.50 0.66 -17.13
C GLY A 360 8.73 0.43 -18.44
N THR A 361 9.28 -0.43 -19.29
CA THR A 361 8.77 -0.73 -20.65
C THR A 361 8.03 -2.07 -20.76
N LYS A 362 7.84 -2.77 -19.63
CA LYS A 362 7.11 -4.04 -19.53
C LYS A 362 5.60 -3.83 -19.81
N ALA A 363 4.88 -4.92 -20.10
CA ALA A 363 3.43 -4.89 -20.21
C ALA A 363 2.78 -4.71 -18.83
N LEU A 364 2.12 -3.57 -18.65
CA LEU A 364 1.28 -3.23 -17.51
C LEU A 364 -0.08 -3.91 -17.64
N LYS A 365 -0.53 -4.56 -16.56
CA LYS A 365 -1.86 -5.14 -16.39
C LYS A 365 -2.50 -4.55 -15.12
N LEU A 366 -3.81 -4.69 -14.99
CA LEU A 366 -4.54 -4.39 -13.75
C LEU A 366 -4.99 -5.67 -13.06
N VAL A 367 -4.97 -5.67 -11.74
CA VAL A 367 -5.63 -6.65 -10.86
C VAL A 367 -6.36 -5.86 -9.78
N VAL A 368 -7.57 -6.29 -9.39
CA VAL A 368 -8.25 -5.79 -8.19
C VAL A 368 -8.38 -6.91 -7.18
N LYS A 369 -8.28 -6.62 -5.89
CA LYS A 369 -8.53 -7.60 -4.82
C LYS A 369 -9.09 -6.96 -3.56
N TYR A 370 -9.94 -7.72 -2.86
CA TYR A 370 -10.23 -7.44 -1.46
C TYR A 370 -9.00 -7.79 -0.62
N THR A 371 -8.56 -6.85 0.20
CA THR A 371 -7.41 -6.99 1.09
C THR A 371 -7.80 -6.79 2.53
N LYS A 372 -7.01 -7.33 3.46
CA LYS A 372 -7.15 -6.99 4.88
C LYS A 372 -6.77 -5.53 5.09
N LYS A 373 -7.52 -4.83 5.94
CA LYS A 373 -7.35 -3.39 6.19
C LYS A 373 -5.93 -3.10 6.69
N GLY A 374 -5.26 -2.14 6.06
CA GLY A 374 -3.86 -1.81 6.33
C GLY A 374 -2.80 -2.72 5.66
N THR A 375 -3.15 -3.87 5.09
CA THR A 375 -2.17 -4.79 4.45
C THR A 375 -2.38 -4.91 2.94
N ASN A 376 -1.53 -5.70 2.26
CA ASN A 376 -1.70 -6.07 0.85
C ASN A 376 -2.12 -7.55 0.68
N ASP A 377 -2.42 -8.26 1.77
CA ASP A 377 -2.82 -9.66 1.75
C ASP A 377 -4.25 -9.78 1.24
N THR A 378 -4.52 -10.73 0.34
CA THR A 378 -5.89 -11.01 -0.10
C THR A 378 -6.72 -11.45 1.10
N TYR A 379 -7.94 -10.89 1.24
CA TYR A 379 -8.80 -11.11 2.41
C TYR A 379 -9.21 -12.59 2.56
N TYR A 380 -9.63 -13.19 1.43
CA TYR A 380 -10.01 -14.59 1.30
C TYR A 380 -9.65 -15.07 -0.11
N GLU A 381 -9.36 -16.35 -0.29
CA GLU A 381 -8.94 -16.94 -1.56
C GLU A 381 -10.06 -16.84 -2.63
N GLY A 382 -9.74 -16.35 -3.82
CA GLY A 382 -10.73 -16.12 -4.87
C GLY A 382 -11.47 -14.78 -4.75
N LEU A 383 -11.00 -13.86 -3.90
CA LEU A 383 -11.42 -12.46 -3.85
C LEU A 383 -10.42 -11.50 -4.52
N GLU A 384 -9.55 -12.03 -5.36
CA GLU A 384 -8.85 -11.31 -6.42
C GLU A 384 -9.59 -11.42 -7.77
N SER A 385 -9.27 -10.52 -8.71
CA SER A 385 -9.65 -10.65 -10.11
C SER A 385 -8.60 -11.44 -10.91
N LEU A 386 -9.01 -11.95 -12.06
CA LEU A 386 -8.09 -12.19 -13.17
C LEU A 386 -7.49 -10.86 -13.65
N PHE A 387 -6.40 -10.92 -14.43
CA PHE A 387 -5.84 -9.73 -15.09
C PHE A 387 -6.86 -9.01 -15.99
N SER A 388 -6.63 -7.71 -16.19
CA SER A 388 -7.29 -6.91 -17.21
C SER A 388 -7.27 -7.58 -18.59
N ALA A 389 -8.35 -7.39 -19.34
CA ALA A 389 -8.46 -7.91 -20.70
C ALA A 389 -7.51 -7.19 -21.67
N ASP A 390 -7.20 -5.92 -21.41
CA ASP A 390 -6.21 -5.12 -22.11
C ASP A 390 -4.92 -4.95 -21.28
N SER A 391 -3.85 -4.50 -21.95
CA SER A 391 -2.58 -4.16 -21.31
C SER A 391 -2.00 -2.89 -21.91
N ARG A 392 -1.17 -2.19 -21.14
CA ARG A 392 -0.56 -0.91 -21.53
C ARG A 392 0.96 -1.00 -21.45
N ARG A 393 1.67 -0.11 -22.15
CA ARG A 393 3.14 0.00 -22.08
C ARG A 393 3.53 1.46 -22.07
N ALA A 394 4.35 1.86 -21.10
CA ALA A 394 5.07 3.11 -21.20
C ALA A 394 6.30 2.93 -22.12
N THR A 395 6.74 4.02 -22.75
CA THR A 395 7.90 4.04 -23.66
C THR A 395 8.96 5.01 -23.15
N VAL A 396 10.21 4.86 -23.60
CA VAL A 396 11.25 5.87 -23.40
C VAL A 396 11.03 7.06 -24.35
N ASN A 397 11.43 8.27 -23.96
CA ASN A 397 11.26 9.44 -24.83
C ASN A 397 12.36 9.48 -25.91
N LEU A 398 12.21 8.61 -26.92
CA LEU A 398 13.17 8.45 -27.99
C LEU A 398 13.46 9.76 -28.74
N ALA A 399 12.47 10.64 -28.90
CA ALA A 399 12.65 11.93 -29.53
C ALA A 399 13.61 12.85 -28.74
N ALA A 400 13.43 12.92 -27.41
CA ALA A 400 14.35 13.66 -26.54
C ALA A 400 15.75 13.03 -26.50
N ILE A 401 15.85 11.70 -26.49
CA ILE A 401 17.14 10.98 -26.54
C ILE A 401 17.88 11.27 -27.86
N LYS A 402 17.18 11.25 -29.00
CA LYS A 402 17.75 11.63 -30.31
C LYS A 402 18.18 13.11 -30.33
N GLN A 403 17.39 14.03 -29.79
CA GLN A 403 17.77 15.46 -29.69
C GLN A 403 19.02 15.67 -28.82
N ALA A 404 19.09 15.04 -27.64
CA ALA A 404 20.27 15.12 -26.77
C ALA A 404 21.52 14.58 -27.47
N ALA A 405 21.42 13.42 -28.12
CA ALA A 405 22.51 12.81 -28.86
C ALA A 405 23.05 13.71 -29.99
N LYS A 406 22.16 14.43 -30.72
CA LYS A 406 22.58 15.43 -31.72
C LYS A 406 23.25 16.65 -31.09
N GLY A 407 22.79 17.10 -29.90
CA GLY A 407 23.45 18.17 -29.14
C GLY A 407 24.89 17.82 -28.76
N GLU A 408 25.14 16.57 -28.36
CA GLU A 408 26.49 16.05 -28.12
C GLU A 408 27.34 16.03 -29.40
N LEU A 409 26.79 15.57 -30.54
CA LEU A 409 27.51 15.63 -31.83
C LEU A 409 27.84 17.07 -32.26
N ALA A 410 26.94 18.03 -32.01
CA ALA A 410 27.21 19.43 -32.28
C ALA A 410 28.36 19.97 -31.39
N THR A 411 28.35 19.64 -30.10
CA THR A 411 29.40 20.04 -29.15
C THR A 411 30.76 19.46 -29.54
N ALA A 412 30.80 18.19 -29.95
CA ALA A 412 32.03 17.54 -30.42
C ALA A 412 32.54 18.18 -31.72
N ALA A 413 31.65 18.40 -32.71
CA ALA A 413 32.02 19.04 -33.97
C ALA A 413 32.54 20.49 -33.78
N ASP A 414 31.99 21.23 -32.83
CA ASP A 414 32.45 22.58 -32.49
C ASP A 414 33.82 22.57 -31.78
N ALA A 415 34.10 21.55 -30.94
CA ALA A 415 35.40 21.37 -30.30
C ALA A 415 36.48 20.97 -31.32
N GLU A 416 36.17 20.00 -32.17
CA GLU A 416 37.01 19.53 -33.28
C GLU A 416 37.32 20.68 -34.26
N THR A 417 36.31 21.48 -34.62
CA THR A 417 36.45 22.70 -35.42
C THR A 417 37.41 23.70 -34.78
N LYS A 418 37.34 23.90 -33.46
CA LYS A 418 38.27 24.81 -32.74
C LYS A 418 39.70 24.27 -32.75
N ALA A 419 39.89 22.96 -32.58
CA ALA A 419 41.21 22.33 -32.64
C ALA A 419 41.85 22.45 -34.03
N ILE A 420 41.10 22.13 -35.11
CA ILE A 420 41.54 22.28 -36.50
C ILE A 420 41.91 23.73 -36.87
N ASN A 421 41.19 24.71 -36.32
CA ASN A 421 41.52 26.12 -36.53
C ASN A 421 42.74 26.58 -35.69
N ALA A 422 42.96 26.00 -34.51
CA ALA A 422 44.12 26.30 -33.67
C ALA A 422 45.42 25.62 -34.17
N ASP A 423 45.33 24.52 -34.92
CA ASP A 423 46.49 23.80 -35.44
C ASP A 423 47.23 24.62 -36.51
N LYS A 424 48.46 25.03 -36.16
CA LYS A 424 49.38 25.80 -37.02
C LYS A 424 50.18 24.95 -38.00
N SER A 425 50.16 23.62 -37.88
CA SER A 425 50.78 22.69 -38.84
C SER A 425 49.98 22.55 -40.13
N LEU A 426 48.68 22.88 -40.10
CA LEU A 426 47.78 22.77 -41.24
C LEU A 426 47.89 24.00 -42.17
N THR A 427 48.10 23.73 -43.46
CA THR A 427 47.91 24.72 -44.52
C THR A 427 46.43 25.12 -44.62
N THR A 428 46.13 26.31 -45.16
CA THR A 428 44.73 26.77 -45.33
C THR A 428 43.88 25.79 -46.13
N ALA A 429 44.44 25.15 -47.16
CA ALA A 429 43.76 24.09 -47.92
C ALA A 429 43.41 22.89 -47.03
N LYS A 430 44.39 22.33 -46.30
CA LYS A 430 44.16 21.13 -45.47
C LYS A 430 43.27 21.41 -44.25
N ARG A 431 43.30 22.64 -43.73
CA ARG A 431 42.34 23.12 -42.71
C ARG A 431 40.92 23.11 -43.26
N ASN A 432 40.70 23.70 -44.44
CA ASN A 432 39.37 23.75 -45.07
C ASN A 432 38.82 22.35 -45.41
N GLU A 433 39.67 21.44 -45.91
CA GLU A 433 39.30 20.03 -46.11
C GLU A 433 38.82 19.37 -44.82
N LYS A 434 39.60 19.47 -43.72
CA LYS A 434 39.22 18.88 -42.43
C LYS A 434 37.94 19.50 -41.86
N LEU A 435 37.72 20.81 -42.01
CA LEU A 435 36.48 21.46 -41.58
C LEU A 435 35.26 20.98 -42.36
N GLN A 436 35.38 20.73 -43.68
CA GLN A 436 34.33 20.09 -44.46
C GLN A 436 34.09 18.63 -44.04
N GLU A 437 35.14 17.90 -43.68
CA GLU A 437 35.04 16.54 -43.18
C GLU A 437 34.30 16.48 -41.82
N VAL A 438 34.59 17.38 -40.87
CA VAL A 438 33.83 17.50 -39.61
C VAL A 438 32.34 17.75 -39.86
N ALA A 439 32.01 18.72 -40.73
CA ALA A 439 30.62 19.02 -41.07
C ALA A 439 29.92 17.82 -41.72
N THR A 440 30.64 17.06 -42.55
CA THR A 440 30.15 15.83 -43.17
C THR A 440 29.91 14.74 -42.13
N LYS A 441 30.84 14.50 -41.19
CA LYS A 441 30.71 13.46 -40.14
C LYS A 441 29.63 13.79 -39.12
N LYS A 442 29.43 15.07 -38.77
CA LYS A 442 28.25 15.51 -38.03
C LYS A 442 26.96 15.15 -38.77
N THR A 443 26.85 15.51 -40.06
CA THR A 443 25.65 15.26 -40.87
C THR A 443 25.36 13.75 -41.05
N GLU A 444 26.40 12.93 -41.29
CA GLU A 444 26.30 11.47 -41.32
C GLU A 444 25.77 10.91 -39.98
N GLY A 445 26.28 11.41 -38.85
CA GLY A 445 25.91 11.00 -37.50
C GLY A 445 24.49 11.40 -37.10
N GLU A 446 24.07 12.64 -37.39
CA GLU A 446 22.70 13.09 -37.15
C GLU A 446 21.69 12.25 -37.94
N ARG A 447 22.02 11.87 -39.19
CA ARG A 447 21.19 10.98 -40.01
C ARG A 447 21.16 9.54 -39.47
N ALA A 448 22.26 9.05 -38.89
CA ALA A 448 22.30 7.74 -38.24
C ALA A 448 21.47 7.71 -36.94
N ILE A 449 21.48 8.79 -36.17
CA ILE A 449 20.62 8.98 -34.98
C ILE A 449 19.15 9.03 -35.37
N ASP A 450 18.78 9.74 -36.45
CA ASP A 450 17.39 9.84 -36.92
C ASP A 450 16.85 8.53 -37.54
N ALA A 451 17.72 7.64 -38.03
CA ALA A 451 17.34 6.46 -38.79
C ALA A 451 16.22 5.62 -38.13
N PRO A 452 15.31 5.01 -38.92
CA PRO A 452 14.29 4.10 -38.40
C PRO A 452 14.86 2.88 -37.66
N THR A 453 16.11 2.52 -37.94
CA THR A 453 16.86 1.46 -37.25
C THR A 453 17.42 1.88 -35.89
N ALA A 454 17.28 3.16 -35.51
CA ALA A 454 17.56 3.67 -34.18
C ALA A 454 16.21 3.89 -33.45
N ASP A 455 15.50 2.80 -33.21
CA ASP A 455 14.14 2.70 -32.64
C ASP A 455 14.12 2.53 -31.11
N ASP A 456 15.27 2.37 -30.48
CA ASP A 456 15.45 2.34 -29.02
C ASP A 456 16.65 3.17 -28.55
N ALA A 457 16.78 3.31 -27.22
CA ALA A 457 17.80 4.15 -26.60
C ALA A 457 19.24 3.63 -26.83
N ASP A 458 19.43 2.31 -26.84
CA ASP A 458 20.75 1.68 -26.95
C ASP A 458 21.29 1.81 -28.40
N LYS A 459 20.41 1.65 -29.40
CA LYS A 459 20.76 1.89 -30.80
C LYS A 459 21.03 3.37 -31.09
N VAL A 460 20.30 4.31 -30.46
CA VAL A 460 20.63 5.74 -30.55
C VAL A 460 21.98 6.05 -29.89
N ALA A 461 22.28 5.45 -28.73
CA ALA A 461 23.58 5.60 -28.06
C ALA A 461 24.73 5.02 -28.89
N ALA A 462 24.53 3.86 -29.53
CA ALA A 462 25.51 3.26 -30.45
C ALA A 462 25.78 4.16 -31.68
N ALA A 463 24.72 4.67 -32.32
CA ALA A 463 24.85 5.59 -33.46
C ALA A 463 25.56 6.90 -33.07
N LYS A 464 25.26 7.43 -31.88
CA LYS A 464 25.96 8.60 -31.31
C LYS A 464 27.45 8.32 -31.13
N ASN A 465 27.81 7.20 -30.51
CA ASN A 465 29.20 6.88 -30.17
C ASN A 465 30.05 6.61 -31.42
N ASP A 466 29.51 5.93 -32.43
CA ASP A 466 30.13 5.78 -33.75
C ASP A 466 30.37 7.13 -34.43
N ALA A 467 29.39 8.04 -34.39
CA ALA A 467 29.52 9.39 -34.94
C ALA A 467 30.52 10.27 -34.16
N LEU A 468 30.52 10.22 -32.82
CA LEU A 468 31.52 10.90 -31.98
C LEU A 468 32.94 10.42 -32.30
N ASN A 469 33.14 9.10 -32.41
CA ASN A 469 34.43 8.53 -32.81
C ASN A 469 34.85 9.00 -34.22
N LYS A 470 33.92 9.12 -35.17
CA LYS A 470 34.21 9.64 -36.51
C LYS A 470 34.58 11.12 -36.51
N ILE A 471 33.91 11.95 -35.70
CA ILE A 471 34.22 13.38 -35.55
C ILE A 471 35.59 13.58 -34.88
N ASN A 472 35.83 12.93 -33.74
CA ASN A 472 37.05 13.11 -32.94
C ASN A 472 38.34 12.54 -33.60
N ASN A 473 38.22 11.86 -34.74
CA ASN A 473 39.34 11.36 -35.53
C ASN A 473 39.54 12.14 -36.86
N VAL A 474 38.78 13.22 -37.10
CA VAL A 474 38.97 14.05 -38.31
C VAL A 474 40.32 14.77 -38.25
N HIS A 475 40.78 15.22 -37.09
CA HIS A 475 42.15 15.65 -36.86
C HIS A 475 42.92 14.65 -35.99
N THR A 476 44.18 14.46 -36.35
CA THR A 476 45.25 14.05 -35.45
C THR A 476 46.19 15.25 -35.34
N ALA A 477 46.61 15.59 -34.12
CA ALA A 477 47.49 16.73 -33.89
C ALA A 477 48.80 16.56 -34.70
N GLY A 478 49.18 17.57 -35.47
CA GLY A 478 50.33 17.48 -36.38
C GLY A 478 51.65 17.20 -35.66
N ASP A 479 52.49 16.32 -36.23
CA ASP A 479 53.81 16.03 -35.69
C ASP A 479 54.65 17.32 -35.61
N LEU A 480 55.18 17.59 -34.41
CA LEU A 480 56.12 18.67 -34.12
C LEU A 480 57.35 18.62 -35.04
N ASN A 481 57.75 17.44 -35.54
CA ASN A 481 58.83 17.32 -36.52
C ASN A 481 58.44 17.85 -37.90
N SER A 482 57.17 17.72 -38.32
CA SER A 482 56.67 18.30 -39.57
C SER A 482 56.66 19.84 -39.49
N VAL A 483 56.25 20.40 -38.35
CA VAL A 483 56.31 21.85 -38.09
C VAL A 483 57.76 22.35 -38.11
N LYS A 484 58.69 21.62 -37.48
CA LYS A 484 60.13 21.92 -37.53
C LYS A 484 60.72 21.82 -38.93
N GLN A 485 60.27 20.86 -39.75
CA GLN A 485 60.72 20.72 -41.14
C GLN A 485 60.22 21.87 -42.02
N ALA A 486 58.95 22.26 -41.90
CA ALA A 486 58.40 23.43 -42.60
C ALA A 486 59.16 24.71 -42.26
N ALA A 487 59.32 25.02 -40.98
CA ALA A 487 60.07 26.18 -40.51
C ALA A 487 61.55 26.17 -40.97
N LYS A 488 62.17 24.99 -41.05
CA LYS A 488 63.54 24.83 -41.56
C LYS A 488 63.63 25.02 -43.08
N GLY A 489 62.59 24.66 -43.83
CA GLY A 489 62.47 24.93 -45.27
C GLY A 489 62.24 26.41 -45.60
N GLU A 490 61.42 27.10 -44.80
CA GLU A 490 61.23 28.55 -44.90
C GLU A 490 62.54 29.31 -44.58
N LEU A 491 63.26 28.90 -43.52
CA LEU A 491 64.55 29.47 -43.17
C LEU A 491 65.62 29.23 -44.24
N ALA A 492 65.63 28.05 -44.88
CA ALA A 492 66.52 27.76 -46.01
C ALA A 492 66.18 28.58 -47.26
N THR A 493 64.90 28.81 -47.54
CA THR A 493 64.44 29.69 -48.63
C THR A 493 64.88 31.12 -48.40
N ALA A 494 64.77 31.64 -47.17
CA ALA A 494 65.22 32.98 -46.80
C ALA A 494 66.75 33.16 -46.87
N ALA A 495 67.51 32.09 -46.62
CA ALA A 495 68.98 32.09 -46.72
C ALA A 495 69.51 31.96 -48.16
N GLY A 496 68.67 31.58 -49.13
CA GLY A 496 69.09 31.32 -50.52
C GLY A 496 69.37 32.56 -51.38
N THR A 497 69.20 33.77 -50.84
CA THR A 497 69.19 35.02 -51.61
C THR A 497 70.55 35.71 -51.78
N GLU A 498 71.63 35.21 -51.17
CA GLU A 498 72.99 35.76 -51.32
C GLU A 498 74.03 34.70 -51.74
N THR A 499 74.89 35.07 -52.69
CA THR A 499 76.09 34.36 -53.18
C THR A 499 77.12 35.42 -53.59
N PRO A 500 78.45 35.19 -53.51
CA PRO A 500 79.20 34.01 -53.99
C PRO A 500 80.16 33.43 -52.90
N THR A 501 81.18 32.58 -53.10
CA THR A 501 82.02 32.21 -54.27
C THR A 501 82.70 30.83 -54.05
N SER A 502 83.15 30.18 -55.13
CA SER A 502 84.05 28.99 -55.15
C SER A 502 85.53 29.41 -55.40
N PRO A 503 86.58 28.55 -55.51
CA PRO A 503 86.65 27.07 -55.48
C PRO A 503 87.85 26.42 -54.71
N SER A 504 87.87 25.08 -54.58
CA SER A 504 89.01 24.15 -54.92
C SER A 504 88.85 22.71 -54.34
N GLU A 505 89.43 21.72 -55.04
CA GLU A 505 89.56 20.27 -54.70
C GLU A 505 91.08 19.89 -54.55
N PRO A 506 91.59 18.63 -54.36
CA PRO A 506 90.99 17.28 -54.58
C PRO A 506 91.33 16.09 -53.59
N VAL A 507 90.52 14.99 -53.60
CA VAL A 507 90.79 13.51 -53.78
C VAL A 507 92.09 12.85 -53.16
N PRO A 508 92.15 11.57 -52.62
CA PRO A 508 91.45 10.30 -53.00
C PRO A 508 90.94 9.26 -51.93
N GLN A 509 90.32 8.19 -52.48
CA GLN A 509 89.86 6.83 -52.00
C GLN A 509 90.97 5.84 -51.51
N PRO A 510 90.78 4.49 -51.25
CA PRO A 510 89.59 3.56 -51.33
C PRO A 510 89.39 2.49 -50.18
N SER A 511 88.25 1.73 -50.16
CA SER A 511 88.15 0.22 -50.17
C SER A 511 86.82 -0.42 -49.65
N GLN A 512 86.53 -1.67 -50.06
CA GLN A 512 85.43 -2.63 -49.69
C GLN A 512 86.04 -4.07 -49.55
N PRO A 513 85.35 -5.24 -49.33
CA PRO A 513 83.91 -5.65 -49.30
C PRO A 513 83.45 -6.15 -47.87
N THR A 514 82.68 -7.21 -47.51
CA THR A 514 82.05 -8.43 -48.11
C THR A 514 80.84 -8.93 -47.23
N ALA A 515 80.24 -10.13 -47.43
CA ALA A 515 78.96 -10.56 -46.79
C ALA A 515 78.73 -12.09 -46.55
N SER A 516 77.71 -12.41 -45.70
CA SER A 516 76.82 -13.61 -45.63
C SER A 516 77.31 -15.03 -45.21
N SER A 517 76.51 -15.75 -44.37
CA SER A 517 76.21 -17.22 -44.47
C SER A 517 75.25 -17.81 -43.39
N GLN A 518 74.67 -18.99 -43.66
CA GLN A 518 73.59 -19.74 -42.94
C GLN A 518 73.56 -21.24 -43.42
N PRO A 519 72.67 -22.19 -43.00
CA PRO A 519 71.69 -22.30 -41.88
C PRO A 519 71.76 -23.68 -41.11
N ALA A 520 70.77 -24.04 -40.26
CA ALA A 520 70.51 -25.44 -39.82
C ALA A 520 69.04 -25.72 -39.37
N SER A 521 68.49 -26.88 -39.77
CA SER A 521 67.21 -27.54 -39.35
C SER A 521 67.36 -29.08 -39.55
N PRO A 522 66.50 -30.02 -39.03
CA PRO A 522 65.16 -30.30 -39.61
C PRO A 522 64.11 -30.97 -38.65
N ALA A 523 63.00 -31.47 -39.21
CA ALA A 523 62.04 -32.44 -38.61
C ALA A 523 62.01 -33.75 -39.47
N PRO A 524 61.37 -34.89 -39.09
CA PRO A 524 59.89 -35.07 -39.09
C PRO A 524 59.31 -36.14 -38.09
N ALA A 525 58.06 -36.60 -38.30
CA ALA A 525 57.40 -37.74 -37.60
C ALA A 525 57.20 -38.97 -38.56
N PRO A 526 56.72 -40.16 -38.11
CA PRO A 526 55.26 -40.45 -38.13
C PRO A 526 54.68 -41.58 -37.20
N SER A 527 53.33 -41.56 -37.05
CA SER A 527 52.35 -42.69 -36.96
C SER A 527 52.60 -44.00 -36.17
N SER A 528 51.64 -44.41 -35.30
CA SER A 528 50.76 -45.62 -35.47
C SER A 528 49.77 -45.87 -34.29
N ALA A 529 48.72 -46.68 -34.53
CA ALA A 529 47.69 -47.20 -33.60
C ALA A 529 47.40 -48.69 -33.96
N PRO A 530 46.36 -49.43 -33.46
CA PRO A 530 45.37 -49.25 -32.37
C PRO A 530 45.41 -50.42 -31.32
N THR A 531 44.50 -50.68 -30.35
CA THR A 531 43.14 -51.29 -30.52
C THR A 531 42.43 -51.64 -29.17
N GLN A 532 41.14 -51.28 -29.02
CA GLN A 532 40.07 -51.84 -28.12
C GLN A 532 40.17 -51.82 -26.57
N ALA A 533 39.00 -52.04 -25.94
CA ALA A 533 38.69 -52.03 -24.49
C ALA A 533 37.74 -53.23 -24.16
N PRO A 534 37.26 -53.46 -22.90
CA PRO A 534 36.06 -52.73 -22.42
C PRO A 534 35.86 -52.52 -20.88
N ARG A 535 35.13 -51.45 -20.56
CA ARG A 535 34.17 -51.21 -19.44
C ARG A 535 34.23 -51.99 -18.10
N ALA A 536 34.31 -51.21 -17.01
CA ALA A 536 33.25 -51.05 -15.99
C ALA A 536 33.31 -49.60 -15.44
N ALA A 537 32.27 -48.77 -15.58
CA ALA A 537 31.24 -48.47 -14.56
C ALA A 537 31.81 -47.91 -13.22
N ALA A 538 31.52 -46.67 -12.78
CA ALA A 538 30.55 -45.69 -13.28
C ALA A 538 30.96 -44.21 -13.03
N SER A 539 30.43 -43.31 -13.89
CA SER A 539 30.34 -41.84 -13.75
C SER A 539 29.07 -41.46 -12.93
N PRO A 540 28.69 -40.18 -12.67
CA PRO A 540 29.19 -38.85 -13.12
C PRO A 540 29.46 -37.86 -11.95
N SER A 541 29.82 -36.58 -12.09
CA SER A 541 30.49 -35.73 -13.11
C SER A 541 30.95 -34.45 -12.37
N ALA A 542 32.14 -33.88 -12.59
CA ALA A 542 32.49 -33.00 -13.72
C ALA A 542 31.46 -31.85 -13.93
N SER A 543 31.58 -30.68 -13.28
CA SER A 543 32.57 -29.59 -13.47
C SER A 543 32.28 -28.65 -14.66
N SER A 544 32.15 -27.35 -14.37
CA SER A 544 32.20 -26.26 -15.38
C SER A 544 32.65 -24.96 -14.68
N THR A 545 33.95 -24.70 -14.65
CA THR A 545 34.49 -23.43 -14.13
C THR A 545 34.31 -22.35 -15.21
N SER A 546 33.53 -21.32 -14.92
CA SER A 546 33.43 -20.10 -15.74
C SER A 546 34.29 -18.98 -15.15
N THR A 547 34.97 -18.23 -16.02
CA THR A 547 35.90 -17.17 -15.61
C THR A 547 35.13 -15.99 -15.00
N GLN A 548 35.37 -15.70 -13.73
CA GLN A 548 34.69 -14.62 -13.01
C GLN A 548 35.50 -13.31 -13.10
N ALA A 549 34.82 -12.20 -13.42
CA ALA A 549 35.34 -10.85 -13.26
C ALA A 549 35.57 -10.53 -11.77
N PRO A 550 36.44 -9.56 -11.40
CA PRO A 550 36.73 -9.28 -9.99
C PRO A 550 35.44 -8.94 -9.23
N ALA A 551 35.19 -9.68 -8.15
CA ALA A 551 34.04 -9.46 -7.29
C ALA A 551 34.15 -8.09 -6.59
N GLN A 552 33.05 -7.34 -6.56
CA GLN A 552 32.93 -6.24 -5.61
C GLN A 552 32.85 -6.83 -4.20
N GLU A 553 33.62 -6.25 -3.27
CA GLU A 553 33.71 -6.71 -1.89
C GLU A 553 32.38 -6.40 -1.17
N GLN A 554 31.55 -7.43 -1.01
CA GLN A 554 30.17 -7.28 -0.52
C GLN A 554 30.16 -7.19 1.00
N VAL A 555 29.70 -6.05 1.53
CA VAL A 555 29.66 -5.78 2.97
C VAL A 555 28.82 -6.84 3.71
N ASP A 556 29.42 -7.52 4.69
CA ASP A 556 28.74 -8.57 5.47
C ASP A 556 27.71 -7.98 6.43
N LYS A 557 26.43 -8.23 6.15
CA LYS A 557 25.30 -7.75 6.97
C LYS A 557 24.83 -8.74 8.04
N SER A 558 25.61 -9.78 8.36
CA SER A 558 25.14 -10.89 9.21
C SER A 558 24.78 -10.46 10.65
N GLU A 559 25.54 -9.55 11.25
CA GLU A 559 25.22 -8.98 12.58
C GLU A 559 23.88 -8.20 12.55
N LEU A 560 23.69 -7.35 11.54
CA LEU A 560 22.44 -6.59 11.37
C LEU A 560 21.24 -7.52 11.18
N ARG A 561 21.37 -8.65 10.47
CA ARG A 561 20.28 -9.63 10.32
C ARG A 561 19.85 -10.22 11.66
N ALA A 562 20.80 -10.64 12.49
CA ALA A 562 20.50 -11.22 13.80
C ALA A 562 19.79 -10.22 14.72
N LEU A 563 20.31 -8.99 14.82
CA LEU A 563 19.74 -7.93 15.66
C LEU A 563 18.35 -7.48 15.17
N THR A 564 18.14 -7.41 13.85
CA THR A 564 16.83 -7.09 13.25
C THR A 564 15.78 -8.16 13.60
N GLN A 565 16.17 -9.43 13.63
CA GLN A 565 15.28 -10.54 14.02
C GLN A 565 14.96 -10.51 15.52
N GLU A 566 15.93 -10.19 16.38
CA GLU A 566 15.70 -10.01 17.81
C GLU A 566 14.72 -8.83 18.07
N LEU A 567 14.88 -7.73 17.33
CA LEU A 567 14.01 -6.55 17.47
C LEU A 567 12.56 -6.83 17.03
N ASP A 568 12.35 -7.54 15.91
CA ASP A 568 11.01 -7.99 15.49
C ASP A 568 10.37 -8.88 16.56
N GLN A 569 11.11 -9.87 17.07
CA GLN A 569 10.60 -10.81 18.07
C GLN A 569 10.24 -10.09 19.39
N ARG A 570 11.04 -9.11 19.81
CA ARG A 570 10.78 -8.29 21.01
C ARG A 570 9.57 -7.38 20.84
N LEU A 571 9.44 -6.72 19.69
CA LEU A 571 8.27 -5.89 19.36
C LEU A 571 6.98 -6.71 19.27
N LYS A 572 7.06 -7.92 18.72
CA LYS A 572 5.95 -8.88 18.62
C LYS A 572 5.47 -9.38 19.98
N ALA A 573 6.36 -9.57 20.93
CA ALA A 573 6.03 -9.88 22.33
C ALA A 573 5.37 -8.70 23.08
N LEU A 574 5.54 -7.47 22.58
CA LEU A 574 5.00 -6.23 23.15
C LEU A 574 3.80 -5.67 22.35
N ALA A 575 3.25 -6.42 21.39
CA ALA A 575 2.22 -5.93 20.47
C ALA A 575 0.88 -5.51 21.12
N THR A 576 0.65 -5.84 22.40
CA THR A 576 -0.51 -5.40 23.20
C THR A 576 -0.20 -4.25 24.17
N VAL A 577 1.05 -3.76 24.18
CA VAL A 577 1.50 -2.64 25.01
C VAL A 577 1.59 -1.38 24.14
N SER A 578 1.06 -0.26 24.65
CA SER A 578 1.19 1.06 24.03
C SER A 578 2.23 1.86 24.80
N ASP A 579 3.41 2.06 24.19
CA ASP A 579 4.55 2.78 24.75
C ASP A 579 5.29 3.47 23.59
N PRO A 580 5.64 4.78 23.65
CA PRO A 580 6.36 5.45 22.57
C PRO A 580 7.72 4.82 22.24
N LYS A 581 8.36 4.09 23.17
CA LYS A 581 9.56 3.28 22.90
C LYS A 581 9.29 2.18 21.86
N ILE A 582 8.11 1.56 21.90
CA ILE A 582 7.69 0.51 20.96
C ILE A 582 7.52 1.10 19.55
N ASP A 583 6.91 2.28 19.43
CA ASP A 583 6.68 2.90 18.13
C ASP A 583 7.98 3.46 17.51
N ALA A 584 8.88 4.05 18.31
CA ALA A 584 10.22 4.40 17.85
C ALA A 584 11.00 3.17 17.37
N ALA A 585 10.92 2.05 18.10
CA ALA A 585 11.58 0.80 17.73
C ALA A 585 11.00 0.15 16.47
N LYS A 586 9.69 0.29 16.18
CA LYS A 586 9.09 -0.14 14.89
C LYS A 586 9.70 0.59 13.69
N VAL A 587 10.01 1.88 13.83
CA VAL A 587 10.67 2.66 12.76
C VAL A 587 12.10 2.14 12.54
N VAL A 588 12.87 1.95 13.60
CA VAL A 588 14.23 1.37 13.53
C VAL A 588 14.23 -0.02 12.89
N LEU A 589 13.25 -0.87 13.21
CA LEU A 589 13.09 -2.19 12.58
C LEU A 589 12.90 -2.08 11.06
N LEU A 590 12.05 -1.15 10.60
CA LEU A 590 11.74 -0.96 9.18
C LEU A 590 12.95 -0.39 8.40
N ASP A 591 13.68 0.56 8.96
CA ASP A 591 14.92 1.07 8.37
C ASP A 591 16.03 0.01 8.35
N ALA A 592 16.14 -0.84 9.37
CA ALA A 592 17.08 -1.96 9.40
C ALA A 592 16.77 -3.02 8.33
N GLN A 593 15.49 -3.39 8.14
CA GLN A 593 15.05 -4.27 7.05
C GLN A 593 15.42 -3.67 5.67
N LYS A 594 15.18 -2.38 5.47
CA LYS A 594 15.55 -1.66 4.25
C LYS A 594 17.08 -1.63 4.02
N ALA A 595 17.87 -1.43 5.07
CA ALA A 595 19.32 -1.50 4.99
C ALA A 595 19.84 -2.91 4.65
N LEU A 596 19.15 -3.97 5.09
CA LEU A 596 19.48 -5.35 4.73
C LEU A 596 19.28 -5.64 3.23
N GLU A 597 18.26 -5.06 2.62
CA GLU A 597 17.95 -5.19 1.18
C GLU A 597 18.84 -4.33 0.27
N ASP A 598 19.38 -3.21 0.76
CA ASP A 598 20.16 -2.26 -0.06
C ASP A 598 21.53 -2.80 -0.53
N SER A 599 21.64 -3.18 -1.80
CA SER A 599 22.90 -3.68 -2.40
C SER A 599 24.05 -2.65 -2.43
N ALA A 600 23.80 -1.37 -2.16
CA ALA A 600 24.79 -0.29 -2.12
C ALA A 600 25.16 0.17 -0.70
N LEU A 601 24.70 -0.54 0.35
CA LEU A 601 25.01 -0.22 1.74
C LEU A 601 26.53 -0.21 2.00
N THR A 602 27.06 0.90 2.51
CA THR A 602 28.47 1.05 2.89
C THR A 602 28.75 0.47 4.27
N GLU A 603 30.02 0.17 4.58
CA GLU A 603 30.42 -0.26 5.94
C GLU A 603 29.98 0.71 7.04
N GLN A 604 30.10 2.02 6.79
CA GLN A 604 29.68 3.05 7.73
C GLN A 604 28.16 3.02 7.94
N GLY A 605 27.38 2.88 6.85
CA GLY A 605 25.93 2.73 6.94
C GLY A 605 25.51 1.46 7.67
N LEU A 606 26.22 0.35 7.47
CA LEU A 606 26.01 -0.89 8.24
C LEU A 606 26.28 -0.69 9.73
N ARG A 607 27.42 -0.08 10.10
CA ARG A 607 27.75 0.18 11.51
C ARG A 607 26.69 1.06 12.17
N THR A 608 26.25 2.14 11.51
CA THR A 608 25.16 3.00 12.01
C THR A 608 23.84 2.23 12.20
N ALA A 609 23.48 1.34 11.28
CA ALA A 609 22.28 0.51 11.40
C ALA A 609 22.39 -0.56 12.51
N VAL A 610 23.57 -1.13 12.73
CA VAL A 610 23.84 -2.05 13.85
C VAL A 610 23.72 -1.32 15.19
N GLU A 611 24.27 -0.10 15.30
CA GLU A 611 24.20 0.73 16.50
C GLU A 611 22.75 1.14 16.84
N SER A 612 21.95 1.55 15.84
CA SER A 612 20.56 1.97 16.06
C SER A 612 19.65 0.82 16.49
N VAL A 613 19.81 -0.37 15.92
CA VAL A 613 19.05 -1.57 16.34
C VAL A 613 19.44 -2.01 17.76
N LYS A 614 20.73 -1.92 18.14
CA LYS A 614 21.16 -2.14 19.54
C LYS A 614 20.53 -1.13 20.50
N ALA A 615 20.53 0.16 20.15
CA ALA A 615 19.89 1.20 20.96
C ALA A 615 18.36 1.00 21.10
N ALA A 616 17.69 0.51 20.05
CA ALA A 616 16.26 0.17 20.10
C ALA A 616 15.98 -1.05 21.00
N LEU A 617 16.78 -2.11 20.89
CA LEU A 617 16.70 -3.30 21.76
C LEU A 617 16.94 -2.93 23.24
N ASP A 618 17.90 -2.04 23.51
CA ASP A 618 18.21 -1.55 24.85
C ASP A 618 17.10 -0.65 25.42
N SER A 619 16.53 0.25 24.62
CA SER A 619 15.35 1.04 25.03
C SER A 619 14.17 0.15 25.44
N LEU A 620 13.98 -0.98 24.76
CA LEU A 620 12.96 -1.98 25.07
C LEU A 620 13.32 -2.92 26.26
N LYS A 621 14.44 -2.72 26.98
CA LYS A 621 14.78 -3.54 28.16
C LYS A 621 13.81 -3.36 29.32
N ASP A 622 13.38 -2.13 29.61
CA ASP A 622 12.49 -1.82 30.74
C ASP A 622 11.00 -2.03 30.43
N VAL A 623 10.65 -2.22 29.15
CA VAL A 623 9.25 -2.34 28.71
C VAL A 623 8.74 -3.74 29.04
N LYS A 624 8.07 -3.85 30.19
CA LYS A 624 7.60 -5.14 30.73
C LYS A 624 6.42 -5.68 29.91
N ALA A 625 6.60 -6.85 29.30
CA ALA A 625 5.50 -7.61 28.71
C ALA A 625 4.49 -8.05 29.79
N ASN A 626 3.20 -8.01 29.48
CA ASN A 626 2.14 -8.49 30.36
C ASN A 626 2.20 -10.03 30.47
N ALA A 627 2.91 -10.53 31.48
CA ALA A 627 2.97 -11.95 31.81
C ALA A 627 1.61 -12.45 32.32
N SER A 628 1.00 -13.36 31.57
CA SER A 628 -0.24 -14.05 31.94
C SER A 628 0.05 -15.22 32.90
N ASP A 629 0.52 -14.91 34.11
CA ASP A 629 0.80 -15.91 35.14
C ASP A 629 -0.41 -16.23 36.03
N SER A 630 -0.63 -17.52 36.29
CA SER A 630 -1.82 -18.02 36.99
C SER A 630 -1.55 -18.44 38.43
N LYS A 631 -2.00 -17.58 39.38
CA LYS A 631 -2.48 -17.95 40.75
C LYS A 631 -1.41 -18.45 41.76
N PRO A 632 -1.62 -18.37 43.11
CA PRO A 632 -2.65 -17.69 43.92
C PRO A 632 -2.12 -16.52 44.78
N ALA A 633 -3.03 -15.81 45.46
CA ALA A 633 -2.71 -14.77 46.43
C ALA A 633 -2.73 -15.26 47.89
N GLN A 634 -1.99 -14.56 48.77
CA GLN A 634 -2.30 -14.42 50.20
C GLN A 634 -2.02 -13.00 50.71
N ASP A 635 -3.08 -12.17 50.73
CA ASP A 635 -3.74 -11.68 51.97
C ASP A 635 -2.96 -10.80 53.00
N LYS A 636 -3.63 -9.72 53.48
CA LYS A 636 -3.35 -8.86 54.67
C LYS A 636 -2.12 -7.91 54.64
N LYS A 637 -2.14 -6.67 55.17
CA LYS A 637 -3.22 -5.79 55.72
C LYS A 637 -2.69 -4.35 55.98
N ASP A 638 -3.61 -3.41 56.23
CA ASP A 638 -3.51 -2.20 57.08
C ASP A 638 -2.35 -1.16 56.93
N ALA A 639 -2.68 0.02 56.40
CA ALA A 639 -2.23 1.35 56.89
C ALA A 639 -3.19 2.46 56.37
N LYS A 640 -3.20 3.67 56.95
CA LYS A 640 -4.31 4.65 56.79
C LYS A 640 -3.92 6.12 57.03
N GLN A 641 -4.66 7.03 56.39
CA GLN A 641 -5.11 8.37 56.87
C GLN A 641 -4.30 9.64 56.46
N GLY A 642 -5.06 10.73 56.19
CA GLY A 642 -4.59 12.09 55.85
C GLY A 642 -4.97 12.51 54.42
N THR A 643 -5.92 13.41 54.10
CA THR A 643 -6.74 14.34 54.91
C THR A 643 -5.92 15.46 55.57
N GLU A 644 -6.08 16.77 55.29
CA GLU A 644 -6.96 17.56 54.39
C GLU A 644 -6.07 18.65 53.71
N ASP A 645 -6.50 19.42 52.70
CA ASP A 645 -7.34 20.62 52.84
C ASP A 645 -7.82 21.15 51.46
N SER A 646 -8.68 22.18 51.42
CA SER A 646 -9.41 22.59 50.20
C SER A 646 -9.52 24.10 49.97
N LYS A 647 -9.24 24.58 48.73
CA LYS A 647 -10.19 25.38 47.92
C LYS A 647 -9.71 25.88 46.55
N ASP A 648 -10.71 26.03 45.68
CA ASP A 648 -10.89 26.99 44.57
C ASP A 648 -9.85 27.13 43.42
N SER A 649 -10.26 26.55 42.28
CA SER A 649 -10.63 27.32 41.07
C SER A 649 -9.55 28.07 40.28
N ASP A 650 -8.81 27.36 39.42
CA ASP A 650 -8.90 27.58 37.96
C ASP A 650 -8.44 26.34 37.16
N LYS A 651 -9.21 25.88 36.15
CA LYS A 651 -9.02 24.54 35.54
C LYS A 651 -8.52 24.57 34.08
N MET A 652 -7.20 24.69 33.92
CA MET A 652 -6.47 24.39 32.67
C MET A 652 -5.15 23.67 32.98
N THR A 653 -4.78 22.67 32.16
CA THR A 653 -3.57 21.80 32.27
C THR A 653 -3.48 20.99 33.58
N GLU A 654 -3.10 19.71 33.61
CA GLU A 654 -2.00 19.02 32.91
C GLU A 654 -2.39 17.64 32.35
N THR A 655 -1.66 17.20 31.32
CA THR A 655 -1.64 15.83 30.82
C THR A 655 -0.55 15.01 31.53
N ASN A 656 -0.72 13.68 31.60
CA ASN A 656 0.23 12.74 32.24
C ASN A 656 1.71 13.09 31.97
N SER A 657 2.44 13.50 33.01
CA SER A 657 3.84 13.91 32.90
C SER A 657 4.77 12.73 32.60
N VAL A 658 5.11 12.54 31.33
CA VAL A 658 6.25 11.70 30.91
C VAL A 658 7.52 12.16 31.64
N PRO A 659 8.32 11.25 32.24
CA PRO A 659 9.58 11.62 32.88
C PRO A 659 10.56 12.21 31.87
N ALA A 660 11.25 13.31 32.21
CA ALA A 660 12.11 14.03 31.28
C ALA A 660 13.24 13.16 30.68
N GLY A 661 13.78 12.20 31.44
CA GLY A 661 14.76 11.23 30.92
C GLY A 661 14.22 10.34 29.79
N VAL A 662 12.92 10.02 29.78
CA VAL A 662 12.29 9.28 28.67
C VAL A 662 12.22 10.14 27.41
N ILE A 663 11.99 11.46 27.57
CA ILE A 663 11.99 12.41 26.45
C ILE A 663 13.41 12.56 25.89
N VAL A 664 14.44 12.69 26.74
CA VAL A 664 15.86 12.76 26.31
C VAL A 664 16.28 11.52 25.52
N VAL A 665 15.90 10.31 25.96
CA VAL A 665 16.18 9.06 25.21
C VAL A 665 15.44 9.04 23.86
N GLY A 666 14.19 9.49 23.80
CA GLY A 666 13.45 9.62 22.54
C GLY A 666 14.09 10.60 21.55
N LEU A 667 14.58 11.74 22.05
CA LEU A 667 15.31 12.74 21.25
C LEU A 667 16.61 12.15 20.66
N LEU A 668 17.41 11.46 21.49
CA LEU A 668 18.67 10.83 21.05
C LEU A 668 18.44 9.74 19.99
N ALA A 669 17.39 8.93 20.13
CA ALA A 669 17.02 7.94 19.10
C ALA A 669 16.67 8.61 17.77
N LEU A 670 15.87 9.69 17.80
CA LEU A 670 15.41 10.38 16.60
C LEU A 670 16.54 11.18 15.91
N LEU A 671 17.47 11.75 16.68
CA LEU A 671 18.71 12.36 16.17
C LEU A 671 19.55 11.36 15.36
N GLY A 672 19.64 10.10 15.80
CA GLY A 672 20.33 9.03 15.06
C GLY A 672 19.72 8.75 13.68
N VAL A 673 18.39 8.79 13.57
CA VAL A 673 17.68 8.61 12.29
C VAL A 673 17.95 9.79 11.34
N ILE A 674 17.96 11.03 11.85
CA ILE A 674 18.29 12.22 11.06
C ILE A 674 19.74 12.16 10.55
N ALA A 675 20.69 11.78 11.42
CA ALA A 675 22.10 11.65 11.05
C ALA A 675 22.32 10.63 9.92
N PHE A 676 21.67 9.46 9.99
CA PHE A 676 21.69 8.44 8.93
C PHE A 676 21.20 8.99 7.58
N TRP A 677 20.08 9.71 7.57
CA TRP A 677 19.51 10.31 6.37
C TRP A 677 20.34 11.48 5.81
N LEU A 678 20.98 12.28 6.66
CA LEU A 678 21.89 13.34 6.21
C LEU A 678 23.17 12.78 5.56
N VAL A 679 23.75 11.71 6.12
CA VAL A 679 24.91 11.01 5.53
C VAL A 679 24.55 10.45 4.14
N ARG A 680 23.35 9.88 3.98
CA ARG A 680 22.82 9.41 2.69
C ARG A 680 22.76 10.53 1.62
N ARG A 681 22.49 11.78 2.02
CA ARG A 681 22.30 12.93 1.11
C ARG A 681 23.61 13.47 0.50
N LYS A 682 24.79 12.99 0.93
CA LYS A 682 26.13 13.40 0.45
C LYS A 682 26.41 14.92 0.45
N LYS A 683 25.67 15.69 1.25
CA LYS A 683 25.89 17.11 1.50
C LYS A 683 26.33 17.31 2.93
N GLU A 684 27.48 17.95 3.13
CA GLU A 684 27.77 18.63 4.40
C GLU A 684 26.81 19.82 4.49
N SER A 685 26.10 19.94 5.62
CA SER A 685 25.12 20.99 5.90
C SER A 685 25.27 21.40 7.37
N GLU A 686 24.92 22.64 7.70
CA GLU A 686 24.87 23.11 9.09
C GLU A 686 23.96 22.21 9.96
N ILE A 687 22.92 21.59 9.37
CA ILE A 687 22.08 20.62 10.08
C ILE A 687 22.90 19.40 10.57
N GLN A 688 23.88 18.90 9.81
CA GLN A 688 24.73 17.79 10.30
C GLN A 688 25.53 18.20 11.55
N GLN A 689 26.06 19.42 11.57
CA GLN A 689 26.82 19.94 12.71
C GLN A 689 25.90 20.12 13.92
N LEU A 690 24.73 20.73 13.73
CA LEU A 690 23.73 20.94 14.79
C LEU A 690 23.17 19.63 15.36
N ILE A 691 22.87 18.64 14.52
CA ILE A 691 22.41 17.31 14.96
C ILE A 691 23.50 16.61 15.78
N THR A 692 24.77 16.75 15.39
CA THR A 692 25.92 16.23 16.16
C THR A 692 26.07 16.95 17.50
N GLU A 693 25.93 18.27 17.54
CA GLU A 693 26.04 19.06 18.78
C GLU A 693 24.84 18.84 19.72
N LEU A 694 23.60 18.76 19.21
CA LEU A 694 22.42 18.36 19.99
C LEU A 694 22.61 16.97 20.60
N THR A 695 23.12 16.00 19.82
CA THR A 695 23.38 14.63 20.32
C THR A 695 24.38 14.66 21.48
N ARG A 696 25.43 15.48 21.38
CA ARG A 696 26.41 15.69 22.46
C ARG A 696 25.79 16.36 23.69
N VAL A 697 25.01 17.43 23.51
CA VAL A 697 24.40 18.19 24.62
C VAL A 697 23.36 17.35 25.35
N LEU A 698 22.43 16.70 24.62
CA LEU A 698 21.42 15.81 25.22
C LEU A 698 22.05 14.59 25.89
N GLY A 699 23.16 14.06 25.36
CA GLY A 699 23.94 13.00 26.00
C GLY A 699 24.74 13.44 27.25
N GLN A 700 24.76 14.74 27.55
CA GLN A 700 25.41 15.33 28.74
C GLN A 700 24.39 16.06 29.65
N LEU A 701 23.11 16.05 29.28
CA LEU A 701 22.06 16.83 29.95
C LEU A 701 21.55 16.11 31.20
N ASP A 702 21.53 16.83 32.32
CA ASP A 702 20.90 16.37 33.55
C ASP A 702 19.37 16.36 33.39
N ALA A 703 18.83 15.18 33.14
CA ALA A 703 17.41 14.98 32.85
C ALA A 703 16.47 15.37 34.00
N GLU A 704 16.95 15.49 35.24
CA GLU A 704 16.12 15.97 36.36
C GLU A 704 16.01 17.50 36.38
N LYS A 705 16.91 18.21 35.70
CA LYS A 705 16.97 19.69 35.63
C LYS A 705 16.49 20.28 34.30
N ALA A 706 16.30 19.44 33.27
CA ALA A 706 15.91 19.88 31.93
C ALA A 706 14.46 20.39 31.84
N ASP A 707 14.24 21.52 31.15
CA ASP A 707 12.89 22.04 30.91
C ASP A 707 12.12 21.14 29.93
N LYS A 708 11.09 20.46 30.45
CA LYS A 708 10.16 19.61 29.69
C LYS A 708 9.55 20.33 28.47
N LYS A 709 9.33 21.66 28.52
CA LYS A 709 8.80 22.46 27.41
C LYS A 709 9.84 22.71 26.31
N VAL A 710 11.13 22.79 26.67
CA VAL A 710 12.23 22.85 25.68
C VAL A 710 12.42 21.48 25.05
N LEU A 711 12.42 20.40 25.83
CA LEU A 711 12.52 19.02 25.33
C LEU A 711 11.36 18.65 24.38
N ALA A 712 10.11 19.01 24.72
CA ALA A 712 8.96 18.77 23.85
C ALA A 712 9.03 19.58 22.54
N LYS A 713 9.56 20.82 22.58
CA LYS A 713 9.83 21.60 21.36
C LYS A 713 10.94 20.98 20.52
N ALA A 714 11.99 20.46 21.15
CA ALA A 714 13.07 19.76 20.46
C ALA A 714 12.52 18.53 19.73
N GLN A 715 11.56 17.80 20.33
CA GLN A 715 10.97 16.61 19.72
C GLN A 715 10.19 16.94 18.44
N ASN A 716 9.36 17.98 18.49
CA ASN A 716 8.59 18.43 17.32
C ASN A 716 9.50 18.99 16.22
N LEU A 717 10.49 19.83 16.57
CA LEU A 717 11.39 20.43 15.59
C LEU A 717 12.31 19.38 14.93
N LEU A 718 12.76 18.38 15.69
CA LEU A 718 13.53 17.27 15.13
C LEU A 718 12.66 16.36 14.26
N GLN A 719 11.37 16.19 14.56
CA GLN A 719 10.44 15.51 13.65
C GLN A 719 10.27 16.30 12.33
N GLU A 720 10.08 17.62 12.39
CA GLU A 720 10.02 18.51 11.21
C GLU A 720 11.34 18.44 10.40
N THR A 721 12.49 18.42 11.10
CA THR A 721 13.81 18.22 10.49
C THR A 721 13.95 16.85 9.83
N LEU A 722 13.49 15.78 10.49
CA LEU A 722 13.53 14.43 9.95
C LEU A 722 12.72 14.31 8.66
N ASP A 723 11.55 14.94 8.59
CA ASP A 723 10.71 14.92 7.41
C ASP A 723 11.26 15.81 6.28
N PHE A 724 11.85 16.97 6.60
CA PHE A 724 12.63 17.78 5.64
C PHE A 724 13.86 17.06 5.07
N VAL A 725 14.55 16.22 5.86
CA VAL A 725 15.71 15.45 5.36
C VAL A 725 15.27 14.26 4.49
N LYS A 726 14.09 13.68 4.73
CA LYS A 726 13.46 12.70 3.82
C LYS A 726 13.03 13.34 2.49
N GLU A 727 12.61 14.59 2.50
CA GLU A 727 12.14 15.30 1.32
C GLU A 727 13.31 15.77 0.43
N GLU A 728 13.51 15.07 -0.69
CA GLU A 728 14.72 15.20 -1.53
C GLU A 728 14.90 16.61 -2.14
N ASN A 729 13.81 17.35 -2.34
CA ASN A 729 13.76 18.69 -2.97
C ASN A 729 13.47 19.86 -2.01
N GLY A 730 13.63 19.69 -0.69
CA GLY A 730 13.36 20.74 0.30
C GLY A 730 14.05 22.09 0.02
N SER A 731 13.33 23.20 0.27
CA SER A 731 13.82 24.56 0.01
C SER A 731 14.96 24.97 0.94
N ALA A 732 15.92 25.74 0.41
CA ALA A 732 17.00 26.35 1.20
C ALA A 732 16.48 27.37 2.25
N GLU A 733 15.31 27.96 2.01
CA GLU A 733 14.62 28.83 2.99
C GLU A 733 14.11 28.02 4.19
N THR A 734 13.57 26.82 3.95
CA THR A 734 13.20 25.86 4.99
C THR A 734 14.44 25.33 5.72
N GLU A 735 15.53 25.04 5.00
CA GLU A 735 16.80 24.62 5.62
C GLU A 735 17.33 25.69 6.59
N ALA A 736 17.33 26.96 6.16
CA ALA A 736 17.75 28.08 7.00
C ALA A 736 16.88 28.27 8.26
N LYS A 737 15.55 28.19 8.11
CA LYS A 737 14.61 28.26 9.25
C LYS A 737 14.85 27.14 10.27
N LEU A 738 15.01 25.90 9.80
CA LEU A 738 15.28 24.75 10.67
C LEU A 738 16.65 24.90 11.38
N VAL A 739 17.68 25.40 10.67
CA VAL A 739 18.99 25.72 11.23
C VAL A 739 18.91 26.77 12.34
N GLU A 740 18.12 27.83 12.17
CA GLU A 740 17.92 28.87 13.19
C GLU A 740 17.16 28.34 14.42
N GLU A 741 16.05 27.63 14.21
CA GLU A 741 15.27 27.08 15.31
C GLU A 741 16.03 25.99 16.09
N LEU A 742 16.86 25.17 15.41
CA LEU A 742 17.70 24.16 16.06
C LEU A 742 18.80 24.82 16.92
N LYS A 743 19.44 25.90 16.44
CA LYS A 743 20.36 26.73 17.24
C LYS A 743 19.64 27.30 18.47
N ALA A 744 18.44 27.86 18.27
CA ALA A 744 17.64 28.44 19.34
C ALA A 744 17.07 27.44 20.36
N ILE A 745 17.10 26.13 20.08
CA ILE A 745 16.82 25.05 21.05
C ILE A 745 18.11 24.58 21.72
N LEU A 746 19.19 24.41 20.95
CA LEU A 746 20.51 24.01 21.45
C LEU A 746 21.02 24.97 22.54
N ASP A 747 20.88 26.27 22.34
CA ASP A 747 21.27 27.30 23.31
C ASP A 747 20.29 27.45 24.50
N LYS A 748 19.24 26.61 24.57
CA LYS A 748 18.35 26.44 25.73
C LYS A 748 18.50 25.07 26.42
N LEU A 749 19.39 24.22 25.89
CA LEU A 749 19.78 22.93 26.47
C LEU A 749 21.24 22.95 26.98
N LYS A 750 21.97 24.05 26.72
CA LYS A 750 23.27 24.41 27.31
C LYS A 750 23.08 25.19 28.61
#